data_AF-A0A2R6XL52-F1
#
_entry.id   AF-A0A2R6XL52-F1
#
_cell.length_a   1.000
_cell.length_b   1.000
_cell.length_c   1.000
_cell.angle_alpha   90.00
_cell.angle_beta   90.00
_cell.angle_gamma   90.00
#
_symmetry.space_group_name_H-M   'P 1'
#
loop_
_entity.id
_entity.type
_entity.pdbx_description
1 polymer ?
#
loop_
_entity_poly.entity_id
_entity_poly.type
_entity_poly.pdbx_seq_one_letter_code
_entity_poly.pdbx_strand_id
1 'polypeptide(L)'
;MGLSPGEGEDRAYVLDREVLESGSKFEDRFQDEMRHYGRENGGSRQSPPAYLSRSSGDGQESKSTSPGTARAQADERSRRVSEDVRRRERPGTWSGRRREREAVSPEREGEGEGEGKENFTGEEEVRKIGEETVRRLADERRRAEDEKRRVLDEQRRRAEEEHRRVQEEQRKRYEEERRRREELRRLEEEERRQAEEKERKSQDERRRKEEKEIQKEELRRFVEEQERKRREDKERRALEDERRRKDEEERIVQELRRQKQEEERLRKELERRVQEQELIRKQEDERRRKEEEDQRLLESRRQKEEEERLKREQDRRLQEQVLEVRRRQEEEKKKQEALRRQRQEEERLLQERRKREELRRQKAEAAAAKAQEDSKMRVVLEEERKKLEEIRRRVLEEQRDRLEQRRLDEEMRQWQREEDHRRAREDKWSMSDEERARLEEQRHRVGEVMKMTRDLARKRLEENVKEEEKRRQAQEKELQDEEICRQFLDDDKRTLDEDIQKLVDKANNVASLEEVLMKLKERCSFRSEREPGDNADNSSPTSADHTKGMSYLFTRLEEKKQALKQEQERVRREEARLNVKPENLADSQAKAEKQRQEELKRHEVERKRAEKAANLLKKKLLQEQLRAAKIEARRLERVRKEAEKQAKAEERAKQQQRAHEQARKQAQEQARQFHYPSAPQRWPSYNHRPLTYQEYEESWNVMNSSRKGSSLGYADIPWPPAGNPLFIESGDTFEVQKRKLRIALLRWHPDKFMAICGERLGSVDRESIETQAKHLAQQVIQWKSRLEQA
;
A
#
# COMPACT_ATOMS: atom_id res chain seq x y z
N MET A 1 46.53 -28.66 -37.20
CA MET A 1 46.90 -27.85 -38.39
C MET A 1 45.81 -26.80 -38.56
N GLY A 2 46.01 -25.49 -38.46
CA GLY A 2 47.16 -24.66 -38.14
C GLY A 2 46.72 -23.19 -38.30
N LEU A 3 47.18 -22.33 -37.37
CA LEU A 3 47.52 -20.90 -37.52
C LEU A 3 46.38 -19.91 -37.79
N SER A 4 46.30 -18.71 -37.22
CA SER A 4 46.91 -18.02 -36.07
C SER A 4 46.10 -16.71 -35.87
N PRO A 5 46.11 -16.07 -34.67
CA PRO A 5 45.36 -14.86 -34.35
C PRO A 5 46.20 -13.57 -34.44
N GLY A 6 45.53 -12.42 -34.63
CA GLY A 6 46.15 -11.09 -34.66
C GLY A 6 46.26 -10.44 -33.28
N GLU A 7 47.47 -9.99 -32.96
CA GLU A 7 47.91 -9.26 -31.77
C GLU A 7 47.88 -7.73 -31.98
N GLY A 8 47.95 -6.99 -30.86
CA GLY A 8 48.38 -5.59 -30.77
C GLY A 8 47.31 -4.64 -30.18
N GLU A 9 47.54 -3.83 -29.14
CA GLU A 9 48.74 -3.44 -28.41
C GLU A 9 48.36 -2.95 -27.00
N ASP A 10 49.20 -3.28 -26.01
CA ASP A 10 49.28 -2.66 -24.70
C ASP A 10 49.91 -1.27 -24.78
N ARG A 11 49.38 -0.31 -24.01
CA ARG A 11 50.17 0.84 -23.54
C ARG A 11 49.81 1.21 -22.11
N ALA A 12 50.73 0.83 -21.22
CA ALA A 12 50.84 1.29 -19.85
C ALA A 12 51.23 2.78 -19.79
N TYR A 13 50.63 3.51 -18.84
CA TYR A 13 51.30 4.61 -18.16
C TYR A 13 51.02 4.49 -16.66
N VAL A 14 52.11 4.30 -15.92
CA VAL A 14 52.23 4.37 -14.47
C VAL A 14 53.11 5.58 -14.17
N LEU A 15 52.91 6.17 -12.99
CA LEU A 15 53.62 7.28 -12.32
C LEU A 15 53.02 8.67 -12.59
N ASP A 16 52.34 9.25 -11.59
CA ASP A 16 53.06 9.99 -10.55
C ASP A 16 52.24 10.13 -9.26
N ARG A 17 52.98 10.07 -8.16
CA ARG A 17 52.56 10.06 -6.76
C ARG A 17 53.33 11.19 -6.09
N GLU A 18 52.60 11.95 -5.26
CA GLU A 18 53.04 12.78 -4.13
C GLU A 18 53.18 14.30 -4.31
N VAL A 19 52.75 14.96 -3.21
CA VAL A 19 53.03 16.33 -2.74
C VAL A 19 52.05 17.42 -3.25
N LEU A 20 51.28 18.19 -2.46
CA LEU A 20 51.03 18.37 -1.02
C LEU A 20 49.71 19.18 -0.87
N GLU A 21 49.05 19.01 0.27
CA GLU A 21 48.34 20.03 1.06
C GLU A 21 47.42 21.05 0.38
N SER A 22 46.10 20.91 0.59
CA SER A 22 45.27 21.87 1.36
C SER A 22 43.78 21.59 1.11
N GLY A 23 42.96 21.63 2.17
CA GLY A 23 41.50 21.58 2.03
C GLY A 23 40.73 20.71 3.03
N SER A 24 41.27 20.44 4.21
CA SER A 24 40.48 20.00 5.36
C SER A 24 39.49 21.10 5.78
N LYS A 25 38.24 20.72 6.04
CA LYS A 25 37.10 21.45 6.68
C LYS A 25 36.00 21.90 5.71
N PHE A 26 35.04 21.02 5.40
CA PHE A 26 33.63 21.44 5.24
C PHE A 26 32.64 20.26 5.11
N GLU A 27 32.40 19.43 6.14
CA GLU A 27 31.15 18.64 6.25
C GLU A 27 31.07 17.81 7.55
N ASP A 28 31.19 18.48 8.70
CA ASP A 28 30.90 17.85 10.00
C ASP A 28 30.21 18.84 10.96
N ARG A 29 29.22 19.58 10.43
CA ARG A 29 28.55 20.65 11.18
C ARG A 29 27.07 20.84 10.82
N PHE A 30 26.30 19.74 10.73
CA PHE A 30 24.85 19.83 10.50
C PHE A 30 23.99 18.82 11.30
N GLN A 31 24.55 18.11 12.29
CA GLN A 31 23.75 17.20 13.14
C GLN A 31 23.66 17.56 14.63
N ASP A 32 24.30 18.64 15.08
CA ASP A 32 24.32 19.01 16.52
C ASP A 32 23.45 20.21 16.92
N GLU A 33 22.62 20.75 16.01
CA GLU A 33 21.88 22.01 16.27
C GLU A 33 20.34 21.84 16.32
N MET A 34 19.84 20.70 16.81
CA MET A 34 18.39 20.48 17.04
C MET A 34 18.08 19.81 18.40
N ARG A 35 18.92 19.99 19.43
CA ARG A 35 18.69 19.46 20.79
C ARG A 35 18.58 20.47 21.93
N HIS A 36 18.50 21.77 21.65
CA HIS A 36 18.27 22.76 22.69
C HIS A 36 17.29 23.84 22.23
N TYR A 37 15.99 23.65 22.51
CA TYR A 37 15.05 24.71 22.90
C TYR A 37 13.76 24.04 23.40
N GLY A 38 13.45 24.16 24.69
CA GLY A 38 12.16 23.69 25.22
C GLY A 38 12.14 23.27 26.69
N ARG A 39 12.80 24.00 27.59
CA ARG A 39 12.52 23.93 29.03
C ARG A 39 12.64 25.34 29.60
N GLU A 40 11.52 25.95 29.99
CA GLU A 40 11.26 26.50 31.34
C GLU A 40 10.03 27.43 31.37
N ASN A 41 9.45 27.53 32.58
CA ASN A 41 8.18 28.14 33.05
C ASN A 41 6.96 27.21 32.97
N GLY A 42 6.36 26.69 34.04
CA GLY A 42 6.42 27.02 35.47
C GLY A 42 5.00 27.31 35.99
N GLY A 43 4.54 26.56 37.00
CA GLY A 43 3.31 26.84 37.76
C GLY A 43 2.35 25.65 37.85
N SER A 44 2.45 24.80 38.88
CA SER A 44 1.81 24.97 40.20
C SER A 44 0.34 24.51 40.23
N ARG A 45 0.08 23.34 40.83
CA ARG A 45 -0.72 23.19 42.07
C ARG A 45 -0.93 21.71 42.46
N GLN A 46 -0.39 21.41 43.64
CA GLN A 46 -1.01 20.66 44.75
C GLN A 46 -1.51 19.21 44.51
N SER A 47 -0.77 18.26 45.10
CA SER A 47 -1.33 17.07 45.79
C SER A 47 -1.64 17.44 47.27
N PRO A 48 -2.03 16.54 48.19
CA PRO A 48 -2.62 15.17 48.16
C PRO A 48 -3.76 15.04 49.25
N PRO A 49 -3.89 13.97 50.08
CA PRO A 49 -4.34 12.57 49.89
C PRO A 49 -5.53 12.15 50.83
N ALA A 50 -6.04 10.91 50.74
CA ALA A 50 -6.51 10.03 51.84
C ALA A 50 -7.41 8.88 51.30
N TYR A 51 -7.06 7.61 51.50
CA TYR A 51 -7.51 6.71 52.59
C TYR A 51 -9.03 6.41 52.62
N LEU A 52 -9.43 5.16 52.34
CA LEU A 52 -10.04 4.24 53.32
C LEU A 52 -10.66 2.98 52.70
N SER A 53 -10.57 1.92 53.50
CA SER A 53 -11.03 0.54 53.39
C SER A 53 -12.56 0.34 53.38
N ARG A 54 -13.02 -0.82 52.88
CA ARG A 54 -14.01 -1.78 53.47
C ARG A 54 -14.46 -2.77 52.37
N SER A 55 -14.33 -4.09 52.50
CA SER A 55 -14.96 -5.09 53.38
C SER A 55 -16.46 -5.31 53.15
N SER A 56 -16.80 -6.61 53.04
CA SER A 56 -18.12 -7.25 53.26
C SER A 56 -19.16 -6.99 52.15
N GLY A 57 -20.01 -7.95 51.74
CA GLY A 57 -20.33 -9.29 52.23
C GLY A 57 -21.57 -9.78 51.47
N ASP A 58 -21.80 -11.08 51.56
CA ASP A 58 -23.10 -11.76 51.56
C ASP A 58 -24.08 -11.60 50.38
N GLY A 59 -24.32 -12.73 49.71
CA GLY A 59 -25.41 -13.58 50.21
C GLY A 59 -26.70 -13.64 49.38
N GLN A 60 -27.05 -14.89 49.06
CA GLN A 60 -28.40 -15.44 48.94
C GLN A 60 -29.19 -15.15 47.65
N GLU A 61 -29.38 -16.18 46.83
CA GLU A 61 -30.49 -17.15 46.90
C GLU A 61 -31.83 -16.50 46.55
N SER A 62 -32.45 -16.90 45.44
CA SER A 62 -33.39 -18.02 45.47
C SER A 62 -34.29 -18.08 44.23
N LYS A 63 -34.54 -19.34 43.82
CA LYS A 63 -35.85 -19.91 43.43
C LYS A 63 -36.43 -19.45 42.08
N SER A 64 -36.36 -20.35 41.10
CA SER A 64 -37.47 -21.23 40.67
C SER A 64 -38.55 -20.46 39.92
N THR A 65 -38.99 -20.86 38.72
CA THR A 65 -39.97 -21.93 38.55
C THR A 65 -40.13 -22.20 37.05
N SER A 66 -39.98 -23.45 36.61
CA SER A 66 -40.52 -23.98 35.34
C SER A 66 -42.06 -24.03 35.43
N PRO A 67 -42.88 -23.96 34.35
CA PRO A 67 -42.97 -25.06 33.37
C PRO A 67 -43.36 -24.72 31.91
N GLY A 68 -42.92 -25.59 31.00
CA GLY A 68 -43.77 -26.38 30.08
C GLY A 68 -44.81 -25.73 29.17
N THR A 69 -44.60 -25.91 27.85
CA THR A 69 -45.58 -26.10 26.75
C THR A 69 -46.56 -24.95 26.46
N ALA A 70 -46.80 -24.45 25.25
CA ALA A 70 -46.67 -24.95 23.89
C ALA A 70 -46.79 -23.77 22.88
N ARG A 71 -46.48 -24.07 21.60
CA ARG A 71 -47.06 -23.48 20.37
C ARG A 71 -46.35 -22.27 19.72
N ALA A 72 -45.78 -22.57 18.54
CA ALA A 72 -46.10 -21.95 17.24
C ALA A 72 -44.91 -21.37 16.43
N GLN A 73 -44.58 -22.12 15.37
CA GLN A 73 -44.42 -21.67 13.97
C GLN A 73 -43.19 -20.86 13.50
N ALA A 74 -42.80 -21.19 12.26
CA ALA A 74 -41.87 -20.53 11.33
C ALA A 74 -40.38 -20.78 11.62
N ASP A 75 -39.84 -21.95 11.27
CA ASP A 75 -39.52 -22.49 9.95
C ASP A 75 -38.41 -21.76 9.18
N GLU A 76 -37.46 -22.59 8.78
CA GLU A 76 -36.09 -22.30 8.44
C GLU A 76 -35.84 -22.90 7.04
N ARG A 77 -34.90 -22.28 6.31
CA ARG A 77 -34.05 -22.88 5.27
C ARG A 77 -34.57 -23.18 3.86
N SER A 78 -33.80 -22.59 2.95
CA SER A 78 -32.90 -23.26 1.97
C SER A 78 -33.39 -23.54 0.56
N ARG A 79 -32.66 -22.89 -0.37
CA ARG A 79 -31.81 -23.47 -1.44
C ARG A 79 -32.37 -24.64 -2.27
N ARG A 80 -32.49 -24.39 -3.59
CA ARG A 80 -31.97 -25.12 -4.79
C ARG A 80 -32.58 -24.42 -6.03
N VAL A 81 -31.82 -23.89 -6.99
CA VAL A 81 -31.04 -24.49 -8.10
C VAL A 81 -31.92 -25.09 -9.22
N SER A 82 -31.63 -24.61 -10.45
CA SER A 82 -31.99 -25.15 -11.78
C SER A 82 -33.44 -25.01 -12.24
N GLU A 83 -33.80 -24.97 -13.52
CA GLU A 83 -33.22 -24.61 -14.83
C GLU A 83 -34.41 -24.83 -15.79
N ASP A 84 -34.47 -24.08 -16.89
CA ASP A 84 -35.08 -24.46 -18.17
C ASP A 84 -36.61 -24.40 -18.48
N VAL A 85 -36.85 -23.82 -19.67
CA VAL A 85 -37.82 -24.23 -20.72
C VAL A 85 -39.23 -23.58 -20.82
N ARG A 86 -39.30 -22.65 -21.80
CA ARG A 86 -40.29 -22.44 -22.89
C ARG A 86 -41.63 -21.68 -22.70
N ARG A 87 -41.72 -20.66 -23.58
CA ARG A 87 -42.84 -20.25 -24.49
C ARG A 87 -44.20 -19.84 -23.90
N ARG A 88 -44.60 -18.60 -24.19
CA ARG A 88 -45.72 -18.17 -25.09
C ARG A 88 -45.91 -16.65 -25.00
N GLU A 89 -45.78 -15.93 -26.12
CA GLU A 89 -46.87 -15.27 -26.88
C GLU A 89 -47.14 -13.80 -26.43
N ARG A 90 -47.17 -12.92 -27.44
CA ARG A 90 -47.56 -11.49 -27.48
C ARG A 90 -49.04 -11.29 -27.04
N PRO A 91 -49.68 -10.08 -27.14
CA PRO A 91 -49.24 -8.66 -27.09
C PRO A 91 -50.12 -7.82 -26.12
N GLY A 92 -49.88 -6.50 -25.98
CA GLY A 92 -50.92 -5.61 -25.42
C GLY A 92 -50.49 -4.20 -25.06
N THR A 93 -50.94 -3.23 -25.86
CA THR A 93 -51.04 -1.80 -25.57
C THR A 93 -51.84 -1.52 -24.30
N TRP A 94 -51.40 -0.58 -23.44
CA TRP A 94 -52.26 -0.01 -22.40
C TRP A 94 -52.04 1.49 -22.21
N SER A 95 -53.07 2.23 -22.59
CA SER A 95 -53.42 3.59 -22.24
C SER A 95 -53.97 3.69 -20.82
N GLY A 96 -53.80 4.86 -20.17
CA GLY A 96 -54.86 5.45 -19.35
C GLY A 96 -54.66 5.56 -17.84
N ARG A 97 -54.73 6.80 -17.34
CA ARG A 97 -55.43 7.33 -16.14
C ARG A 97 -54.84 8.72 -15.83
N ARG A 98 -55.46 9.86 -16.16
CA ARG A 98 -56.82 10.38 -15.87
C ARG A 98 -57.13 10.32 -14.36
N ARG A 99 -56.97 11.45 -13.68
CA ARG A 99 -57.57 11.73 -12.37
C ARG A 99 -58.70 12.72 -12.56
N GLU A 100 -59.77 12.38 -11.87
CA GLU A 100 -61.05 13.07 -11.72
C GLU A 100 -60.88 14.43 -11.03
N ARG A 101 -61.74 15.38 -11.40
CA ARG A 101 -62.48 16.18 -10.43
C ARG A 101 -63.80 16.61 -11.05
N GLU A 102 -64.81 16.49 -10.20
CA GLU A 102 -66.23 16.39 -10.49
C GLU A 102 -66.89 17.73 -10.80
N ALA A 103 -68.03 17.61 -11.46
CA ALA A 103 -68.98 18.65 -11.80
C ALA A 103 -69.84 19.08 -10.61
N VAL A 104 -70.26 20.34 -10.60
CA VAL A 104 -71.52 20.80 -9.98
C VAL A 104 -72.10 21.92 -10.87
N SER A 105 -73.23 21.64 -11.52
CA SER A 105 -74.18 22.64 -12.05
C SER A 105 -74.93 23.30 -10.87
N PRO A 106 -75.54 24.48 -11.06
CA PRO A 106 -76.96 24.45 -11.43
C PRO A 106 -77.43 25.57 -12.39
N GLU A 107 -78.44 25.18 -13.17
CA GLU A 107 -79.63 25.90 -13.64
C GLU A 107 -79.73 27.42 -13.39
N ARG A 108 -80.02 28.18 -14.47
CA ARG A 108 -81.19 29.08 -14.51
C ARG A 108 -81.57 29.43 -15.94
N GLU A 109 -82.81 29.10 -16.28
CA GLU A 109 -83.56 29.55 -17.45
C GLU A 109 -83.95 31.03 -17.34
N GLY A 110 -84.34 31.63 -18.48
CA GLY A 110 -85.38 32.67 -18.50
C GLY A 110 -84.94 34.05 -18.96
N GLU A 111 -85.11 34.29 -20.26
CA GLU A 111 -85.82 35.43 -20.90
C GLU A 111 -85.63 36.86 -20.37
N GLY A 112 -85.37 37.78 -21.31
CA GLY A 112 -85.48 39.23 -21.08
C GLY A 112 -85.01 40.04 -22.27
N GLU A 113 -85.96 40.38 -23.15
CA GLU A 113 -85.84 41.41 -24.18
C GLU A 113 -85.37 42.74 -23.58
N GLY A 114 -84.59 43.51 -24.34
CA GLY A 114 -84.14 44.83 -23.92
C GLY A 114 -83.39 45.55 -25.03
N GLU A 115 -84.15 46.16 -25.94
CA GLU A 115 -83.66 47.22 -26.83
C GLU A 115 -82.96 48.31 -25.99
N GLY A 116 -81.70 48.59 -26.30
CA GLY A 116 -80.90 49.58 -25.58
C GLY A 116 -79.83 50.16 -26.49
N LYS A 117 -80.21 51.19 -27.24
CA LYS A 117 -79.32 52.08 -27.98
C LYS A 117 -78.36 52.76 -27.01
N GLU A 118 -77.10 52.36 -26.93
CA GLU A 118 -76.05 53.24 -26.36
C GLU A 118 -74.74 53.10 -27.13
N ASN A 119 -74.32 54.23 -27.70
CA ASN A 119 -73.02 54.43 -28.33
C ASN A 119 -71.93 54.26 -27.27
N PHE A 120 -71.24 53.12 -27.28
CA PHE A 120 -70.10 52.88 -26.41
C PHE A 120 -68.81 53.03 -27.22
N THR A 121 -68.04 54.07 -26.91
CA THR A 121 -66.88 54.53 -27.67
C THR A 121 -65.76 53.50 -27.65
N GLY A 122 -65.16 53.23 -28.82
CA GLY A 122 -64.04 52.30 -29.00
C GLY A 122 -62.75 52.63 -28.23
N GLU A 123 -62.75 53.66 -27.39
CA GLU A 123 -61.63 54.03 -26.53
C GLU A 123 -61.52 53.11 -25.29
N GLU A 124 -62.63 52.57 -24.77
CA GLU A 124 -62.60 51.69 -23.59
C GLU A 124 -62.07 50.27 -23.91
N GLU A 125 -62.34 49.74 -25.11
CA GLU A 125 -61.76 48.47 -25.57
C GLU A 125 -60.25 48.59 -25.82
N VAL A 126 -59.80 49.68 -26.45
CA VAL A 126 -58.37 49.95 -26.65
C VAL A 126 -57.66 50.11 -25.31
N ARG A 127 -58.31 50.74 -24.32
CA ARG A 127 -57.77 50.86 -22.96
C ARG A 127 -57.70 49.51 -22.23
N LYS A 128 -58.72 48.64 -22.33
CA LYS A 128 -58.68 47.28 -21.77
C LYS A 128 -57.59 46.42 -22.40
N ILE A 129 -57.41 46.49 -23.72
CA ILE A 129 -56.35 45.77 -24.44
C ILE A 129 -54.97 46.31 -24.03
N GLY A 130 -54.83 47.63 -23.83
CA GLY A 130 -53.62 48.26 -23.29
C GLY A 130 -53.30 47.81 -21.84
N GLU A 131 -54.29 47.78 -20.95
CA GLU A 131 -54.10 47.35 -19.57
C GLU A 131 -53.81 45.83 -19.47
N GLU A 132 -54.40 45.01 -20.35
CA GLU A 132 -54.16 43.56 -20.40
C GLU A 132 -52.77 43.24 -20.96
N THR A 133 -52.30 43.96 -21.99
CA THR A 133 -50.94 43.79 -22.51
C THR A 133 -49.88 44.22 -21.50
N VAL A 134 -50.11 45.31 -20.76
CA VAL A 134 -49.24 45.74 -19.65
C VAL A 134 -49.24 44.70 -18.52
N ARG A 135 -50.38 44.11 -18.16
CA ARG A 135 -50.43 43.00 -17.18
C ARG A 135 -49.67 41.77 -17.65
N ARG A 136 -49.81 41.36 -18.92
CA ARG A 136 -49.07 40.21 -19.47
C ARG A 136 -47.56 40.44 -19.45
N LEU A 137 -47.10 41.64 -19.83
CA LEU A 137 -45.67 41.99 -19.77
C LEU A 137 -45.16 42.04 -18.32
N ALA A 138 -45.96 42.51 -17.37
CA ALA A 138 -45.61 42.50 -15.95
C ALA A 138 -45.53 41.07 -15.39
N ASP A 139 -46.44 40.18 -15.77
CA ASP A 139 -46.44 38.77 -15.36
C ASP A 139 -45.30 37.97 -16.01
N GLU A 140 -44.97 38.22 -17.28
CA GLU A 140 -43.79 37.64 -17.92
C GLU A 140 -42.50 38.11 -17.25
N ARG A 141 -42.41 39.38 -16.89
CA ARG A 141 -41.26 39.91 -16.15
C ARG A 141 -41.14 39.26 -14.76
N ARG A 142 -42.25 39.05 -14.04
CA ARG A 142 -42.25 38.30 -12.77
C ARG A 142 -41.80 36.85 -12.94
N ARG A 143 -42.30 36.15 -13.96
CA ARG A 143 -41.88 34.77 -14.27
C ARG A 143 -40.39 34.68 -14.62
N ALA A 144 -39.87 35.63 -15.38
CA ALA A 144 -38.45 35.70 -15.71
C ALA A 144 -37.58 36.00 -14.47
N GLU A 145 -38.04 36.86 -13.56
CA GLU A 145 -37.36 37.15 -12.29
C GLU A 145 -37.39 35.93 -11.34
N ASP A 146 -38.51 35.21 -11.26
CA ASP A 146 -38.65 33.96 -10.49
C ASP A 146 -37.79 32.82 -11.07
N GLU A 147 -37.70 32.72 -12.40
CA GLU A 147 -36.83 31.76 -13.07
C GLU A 147 -35.35 32.06 -12.80
N LYS A 148 -34.94 33.33 -12.85
CA LYS A 148 -33.59 33.76 -12.43
C LYS A 148 -33.30 33.42 -10.96
N ARG A 149 -34.28 33.60 -10.06
CA ARG A 149 -34.14 33.19 -8.64
C ARG A 149 -33.97 31.69 -8.50
N ARG A 150 -34.74 30.88 -9.22
CA ARG A 150 -34.61 29.41 -9.19
C ARG A 150 -33.25 28.94 -9.69
N VAL A 151 -32.75 29.54 -10.77
CA VAL A 151 -31.41 29.22 -11.30
C VAL A 151 -30.31 29.58 -10.29
N LEU A 152 -30.41 30.74 -9.63
CA LEU A 152 -29.45 31.14 -8.59
C LEU A 152 -29.50 30.24 -7.36
N ASP A 153 -30.71 29.86 -6.90
CA ASP A 153 -30.86 28.91 -5.79
C ASP A 153 -30.34 27.52 -6.15
N GLU A 154 -30.54 27.07 -7.38
CA GLU A 154 -30.01 25.79 -7.86
C GLU A 154 -28.48 25.81 -8.00
N GLN A 155 -27.90 26.93 -8.47
CA GLN A 155 -26.45 27.14 -8.47
C GLN A 155 -25.88 27.13 -7.05
N ARG A 156 -26.53 27.82 -6.10
CA ARG A 156 -26.11 27.84 -4.69
C ARG A 156 -26.15 26.44 -4.09
N ARG A 157 -27.22 25.68 -4.34
CA ARG A 157 -27.36 24.30 -3.85
C ARG A 157 -26.29 23.37 -4.42
N ARG A 158 -25.94 23.50 -5.70
CA ARG A 158 -24.84 22.73 -6.32
C ARG A 158 -23.49 23.06 -5.69
N ALA A 159 -23.21 24.34 -5.43
CA ALA A 159 -21.99 24.76 -4.75
C ALA A 159 -21.91 24.24 -3.30
N GLU A 160 -23.02 24.26 -2.57
CA GLU A 160 -23.11 23.70 -1.20
C GLU A 160 -22.94 22.16 -1.20
N GLU A 161 -23.54 21.45 -2.17
CA GLU A 161 -23.37 20.00 -2.31
C GLU A 161 -21.92 19.63 -2.68
N GLU A 162 -21.25 20.41 -3.55
CA GLU A 162 -19.83 20.21 -3.86
C GLU A 162 -18.95 20.49 -2.65
N HIS A 163 -19.18 21.58 -1.92
CA HIS A 163 -18.43 21.87 -0.69
C HIS A 163 -18.62 20.76 0.37
N ARG A 164 -19.82 20.20 0.50
CA ARG A 164 -20.10 19.05 1.38
C ARG A 164 -19.33 17.81 0.94
N ARG A 165 -19.29 17.51 -0.37
CA ARG A 165 -18.52 16.36 -0.91
C ARG A 165 -17.03 16.51 -0.66
N VAL A 166 -16.47 17.71 -0.83
CA VAL A 166 -15.05 17.99 -0.56
C VAL A 166 -14.72 17.79 0.91
N GLN A 167 -15.56 18.29 1.83
CA GLN A 167 -15.37 18.06 3.27
C GLN A 167 -15.48 16.58 3.65
N GLU A 168 -16.43 15.85 3.06
CA GLU A 168 -16.58 14.42 3.32
C GLU A 168 -15.40 13.61 2.77
N GLU A 169 -14.85 13.99 1.62
CA GLU A 169 -13.65 13.38 1.05
C GLU A 169 -12.41 13.68 1.90
N GLN A 170 -12.26 14.90 2.42
CA GLN A 170 -11.18 15.25 3.36
C GLN A 170 -11.27 14.44 4.65
N ARG A 171 -12.48 14.26 5.21
CA ARG A 171 -12.70 13.38 6.38
C ARG A 171 -12.33 11.93 6.09
N LYS A 172 -12.73 11.39 4.94
CA LYS A 172 -12.37 10.03 4.51
C LYS A 172 -10.86 9.85 4.37
N ARG A 173 -10.15 10.82 3.78
CA ARG A 173 -8.68 10.81 3.68
C ARG A 173 -8.01 10.82 5.05
N TYR A 174 -8.50 11.65 5.98
CA TYR A 174 -7.98 11.70 7.34
C TYR A 174 -8.22 10.38 8.11
N GLU A 175 -9.40 9.78 7.97
CA GLU A 175 -9.70 8.48 8.58
C GLU A 175 -8.89 7.33 7.98
N GLU A 176 -8.68 7.31 6.67
CA GLU A 176 -7.81 6.33 6.00
C GLU A 176 -6.35 6.47 6.45
N GLU A 177 -5.85 7.69 6.58
CA GLU A 177 -4.50 7.94 7.08
C GLU A 177 -4.35 7.50 8.54
N ARG A 178 -5.38 7.72 9.37
CA ARG A 178 -5.42 7.21 10.75
C ARG A 178 -5.38 5.69 10.79
N ARG A 179 -6.19 5.02 9.95
CA ARG A 179 -6.20 3.55 9.84
C ARG A 179 -4.84 2.99 9.40
N ARG A 180 -4.18 3.63 8.43
CA ARG A 180 -2.82 3.24 7.99
C ARG A 180 -1.80 3.38 9.12
N ARG A 181 -1.85 4.45 9.91
CA ARG A 181 -0.99 4.61 11.10
C ARG A 181 -1.25 3.55 12.16
N GLU A 182 -2.51 3.20 12.41
CA GLU A 182 -2.88 2.13 13.35
C GLU A 182 -2.43 0.74 12.85
N GLU A 183 -2.55 0.45 11.55
CA GLU A 183 -2.05 -0.80 10.94
C GLU A 183 -0.51 -0.90 10.99
N LEU A 184 0.19 0.20 10.73
CA LEU A 184 1.65 0.28 10.89
C LEU A 184 2.07 -0.01 12.33
N ARG A 185 1.38 0.58 13.32
CA ARG A 185 1.64 0.29 14.74
C ARG A 185 1.40 -1.18 15.10
N ARG A 186 0.35 -1.80 14.56
CA ARG A 186 0.07 -3.23 14.80
C ARG A 186 1.16 -4.13 14.21
N LEU A 187 1.64 -3.82 13.00
CA LEU A 187 2.74 -4.57 12.37
C LEU A 187 4.04 -4.43 13.16
N GLU A 188 4.36 -3.22 13.62
CA GLU A 188 5.55 -2.95 14.43
C GLU A 188 5.47 -3.64 15.80
N GLU A 189 4.29 -3.67 16.43
CA GLU A 189 4.07 -4.41 17.67
C GLU A 189 4.14 -5.94 17.47
N GLU A 190 3.63 -6.46 16.36
CA GLU A 190 3.73 -7.88 16.01
C GLU A 190 5.18 -8.29 15.71
N GLU A 191 5.94 -7.44 15.03
CA GLU A 191 7.37 -7.64 14.80
C GLU A 191 8.17 -7.62 16.11
N ARG A 192 7.84 -6.70 17.03
CA ARG A 192 8.44 -6.67 18.37
C ARG A 192 8.14 -7.94 19.17
N ARG A 193 6.89 -8.42 19.14
CA ARG A 193 6.51 -9.70 19.78
C ARG A 193 7.26 -10.89 19.18
N GLN A 194 7.44 -10.94 17.86
CA GLN A 194 8.22 -12.00 17.21
C GLN A 194 9.71 -11.94 17.55
N ALA A 195 10.28 -10.74 17.72
CA ALA A 195 11.65 -10.55 18.18
C ALA A 195 11.83 -11.03 19.64
N GLU A 196 10.94 -10.60 20.55
CA GLU A 196 10.90 -11.01 21.96
C GLU A 196 10.70 -12.54 22.10
N GLU A 197 9.87 -13.16 21.26
CA GLU A 197 9.66 -14.62 21.26
C GLU A 197 10.89 -15.40 20.77
N LYS A 198 11.59 -14.89 19.74
CA LYS A 198 12.85 -15.47 19.27
C LYS A 198 13.96 -15.36 20.31
N GLU A 199 14.02 -14.22 21.01
CA GLU A 199 14.98 -14.00 22.09
C GLU A 199 14.70 -14.96 23.25
N ARG A 200 13.44 -15.10 23.69
CA ARG A 200 13.05 -16.10 24.69
C ARG A 200 13.44 -17.52 24.27
N LYS A 201 13.19 -17.92 23.03
CA LYS A 201 13.57 -19.26 22.53
C LYS A 201 15.08 -19.48 22.55
N SER A 202 15.86 -18.48 22.15
CA SER A 202 17.33 -18.53 22.23
C SER A 202 17.82 -18.63 23.68
N GLN A 203 17.15 -17.91 24.59
CA GLN A 203 17.48 -17.92 26.03
C GLN A 203 17.13 -19.26 26.69
N ASP A 204 15.99 -19.84 26.35
CA ASP A 204 15.59 -21.19 26.81
C ASP A 204 16.53 -22.28 26.24
N GLU A 205 16.99 -22.13 25.00
CA GLU A 205 17.96 -23.05 24.42
C GLU A 205 19.35 -22.95 25.08
N ARG A 206 19.76 -21.74 25.49
CA ARG A 206 20.97 -21.55 26.31
C ARG A 206 20.82 -22.19 27.68
N ARG A 207 19.70 -21.96 28.38
CA ARG A 207 19.41 -22.60 29.67
C ARG A 207 19.44 -24.12 29.58
N ARG A 208 18.87 -24.71 28.53
CA ARG A 208 18.94 -26.17 28.30
C ARG A 208 20.35 -26.70 28.01
N LYS A 209 21.22 -25.90 27.40
CA LYS A 209 22.64 -26.29 27.19
C LYS A 209 23.41 -26.19 28.50
N GLU A 210 23.19 -25.13 29.27
CA GLU A 210 23.77 -24.95 30.61
C GLU A 210 23.34 -26.06 31.58
N GLU A 211 22.04 -26.41 31.63
CA GLU A 211 21.55 -27.55 32.44
C GLU A 211 22.20 -28.88 32.05
N LYS A 212 22.43 -29.13 30.76
CA LYS A 212 23.11 -30.35 30.28
C LYS A 212 24.59 -30.38 30.65
N GLU A 213 25.26 -29.23 30.65
CA GLU A 213 26.65 -29.13 31.09
C GLU A 213 26.74 -29.29 32.62
N ILE A 214 25.83 -28.69 33.38
CA ILE A 214 25.72 -28.92 34.84
C ILE A 214 25.51 -30.40 35.15
N GLN A 215 24.60 -31.09 34.45
CA GLN A 215 24.39 -32.53 34.64
C GLN A 215 25.63 -33.38 34.31
N LYS A 216 26.39 -33.03 33.28
CA LYS A 216 27.65 -33.72 32.97
C LYS A 216 28.71 -33.45 34.04
N GLU A 217 28.77 -32.24 34.56
CA GLU A 217 29.72 -31.86 35.61
C GLU A 217 29.38 -32.54 36.95
N GLU A 218 28.10 -32.62 37.31
CA GLU A 218 27.64 -33.38 38.48
C GLU A 218 27.96 -34.88 38.33
N LEU A 219 27.76 -35.46 37.15
CA LEU A 219 28.12 -36.86 36.90
C LEU A 219 29.64 -37.09 37.02
N ARG A 220 30.47 -36.14 36.57
CA ARG A 220 31.93 -36.19 36.74
C ARG A 220 32.33 -36.10 38.21
N ARG A 221 31.76 -35.15 38.97
CA ARG A 221 32.02 -35.00 40.41
C ARG A 221 31.62 -36.26 41.18
N PHE A 222 30.50 -36.88 40.83
CA PHE A 222 30.05 -38.14 41.44
C PHE A 222 31.02 -39.30 41.17
N VAL A 223 31.56 -39.41 39.94
CA VAL A 223 32.54 -40.45 39.59
C VAL A 223 33.89 -40.22 40.29
N GLU A 224 34.37 -38.96 40.33
CA GLU A 224 35.60 -38.61 41.04
C GLU A 224 35.50 -38.85 42.55
N GLU A 225 34.36 -38.57 43.17
CA GLU A 225 34.12 -38.83 44.59
C GLU A 225 34.09 -40.32 44.92
N GLN A 226 33.51 -41.15 44.05
CA GLN A 226 33.55 -42.62 44.18
C GLN A 226 34.97 -43.18 44.03
N GLU A 227 35.78 -42.63 43.12
CA GLU A 227 37.19 -43.02 43.00
C GLU A 227 38.02 -42.59 44.21
N ARG A 228 37.80 -41.38 44.74
CA ARG A 228 38.52 -40.90 45.92
C ARG A 228 38.26 -41.81 47.12
N LYS A 229 37.00 -42.17 47.36
CA LYS A 229 36.60 -43.08 48.45
C LYS A 229 37.23 -44.47 48.32
N ARG A 230 37.33 -44.98 47.08
CA ARG A 230 38.02 -46.26 46.78
C ARG A 230 39.53 -46.20 47.00
N ARG A 231 40.16 -45.03 46.84
CA ARG A 231 41.61 -44.84 47.12
C ARG A 231 41.86 -44.75 48.63
N GLU A 232 41.04 -43.99 49.34
CA GLU A 232 41.11 -43.85 50.81
C GLU A 232 40.90 -45.20 51.53
N ASP A 233 39.95 -46.03 51.08
CA ASP A 233 39.73 -47.38 51.63
C ASP A 233 40.88 -48.36 51.34
N LYS A 234 41.60 -48.18 50.23
CA LYS A 234 42.77 -49.00 49.89
C LYS A 234 44.00 -48.62 50.70
N GLU A 235 44.25 -47.33 50.90
CA GLU A 235 45.35 -46.86 51.75
C GLU A 235 45.15 -47.26 53.22
N ARG A 236 43.91 -47.20 53.72
CA ARG A 236 43.60 -47.63 55.10
C ARG A 236 43.89 -49.11 55.35
N ARG A 237 43.62 -49.97 54.35
CA ARG A 237 43.94 -51.41 54.40
C ARG A 237 45.45 -51.67 54.29
N ALA A 238 46.15 -50.93 53.44
CA ALA A 238 47.60 -51.05 53.29
C ALA A 238 48.36 -50.68 54.59
N LEU A 239 47.92 -49.63 55.30
CA LEU A 239 48.51 -49.23 56.59
C LEU A 239 48.24 -50.25 57.72
N GLU A 240 47.10 -50.93 57.68
CA GLU A 240 46.74 -51.97 58.66
C GLU A 240 47.54 -53.28 58.43
N ASP A 241 47.79 -53.62 57.17
CA ASP A 241 48.65 -54.75 56.78
C ASP A 241 50.13 -54.50 57.09
N GLU A 242 50.60 -53.24 57.02
CA GLU A 242 51.97 -52.88 57.39
C GLU A 242 52.22 -52.97 58.91
N ARG A 243 51.22 -52.68 59.75
CA ARG A 243 51.32 -52.89 61.21
C ARG A 243 51.40 -54.38 61.56
N ARG A 244 50.63 -55.24 60.87
CA ARG A 244 50.68 -56.70 61.08
C ARG A 244 52.04 -57.30 60.72
N ARG A 245 52.69 -56.80 59.66
CA ARG A 245 54.04 -57.26 59.27
C ARG A 245 55.12 -56.90 60.30
N LYS A 246 55.02 -55.73 60.95
CA LYS A 246 55.96 -55.29 61.99
C LYS A 246 55.84 -56.12 63.28
N ASP A 247 54.63 -56.53 63.65
CA ASP A 247 54.38 -57.41 64.82
C ASP A 247 54.86 -58.87 64.57
N GLU A 248 54.97 -59.28 63.31
CA GLU A 248 55.40 -60.62 62.90
C GLU A 248 56.93 -60.72 62.74
N GLU A 249 57.59 -59.63 62.34
CA GLU A 249 59.07 -59.52 62.33
C GLU A 249 59.69 -59.55 63.74
N GLU A 250 59.03 -58.99 64.76
CA GLU A 250 59.51 -59.04 66.16
C GLU A 250 59.52 -60.47 66.75
N ARG A 251 58.63 -61.37 66.28
CA ARG A 251 58.64 -62.80 66.66
C ARG A 251 59.79 -63.57 66.02
N ILE A 252 60.23 -63.18 64.82
CA ILE A 252 61.29 -63.85 64.07
C ILE A 252 62.68 -63.54 64.66
N VAL A 253 62.88 -62.35 65.24
CA VAL A 253 64.15 -61.95 65.89
C VAL A 253 64.43 -62.74 67.17
N GLN A 254 63.39 -63.24 67.88
CA GLN A 254 63.56 -64.11 69.04
C GLN A 254 64.02 -65.54 68.67
N GLU A 255 63.63 -66.04 67.50
CA GLU A 255 64.00 -67.38 67.03
C GLU A 255 65.46 -67.45 66.52
N LEU A 256 66.00 -66.34 66.00
CA LEU A 256 67.41 -66.21 65.56
C LEU A 256 68.44 -66.35 66.70
N ARG A 257 68.03 -66.16 67.97
CA ARG A 257 68.88 -66.42 69.15
C ARG A 257 69.05 -67.91 69.46
N ARG A 258 68.13 -68.77 69.00
CA ARG A 258 68.24 -70.25 69.12
C ARG A 258 69.17 -70.85 68.06
N GLN A 259 69.30 -70.23 66.89
CA GLN A 259 70.05 -70.78 65.76
C GLN A 259 71.58 -70.74 65.92
N LYS A 260 72.13 -69.92 66.83
CA LYS A 260 73.57 -69.99 67.19
C LYS A 260 73.96 -71.28 67.90
N GLN A 261 73.00 -72.02 68.46
CA GLN A 261 73.23 -73.38 68.99
C GLN A 261 73.14 -74.45 67.90
N GLU A 262 72.73 -74.09 66.68
CA GLU A 262 72.57 -74.99 65.53
C GLU A 262 73.80 -75.02 64.60
N GLU A 263 74.74 -74.09 64.79
CA GLU A 263 76.06 -74.07 64.11
C GLU A 263 76.93 -75.31 64.39
N GLU A 264 76.62 -76.05 65.45
CA GLU A 264 77.27 -77.34 65.74
C GLU A 264 76.58 -78.52 65.01
N ARG A 265 75.33 -78.34 64.56
CA ARG A 265 74.64 -79.27 63.63
C ARG A 265 75.06 -79.07 62.17
N LEU A 266 75.59 -77.89 61.83
CA LEU A 266 76.07 -77.49 60.50
C LEU A 266 77.19 -78.39 59.91
N ARG A 267 77.82 -79.23 60.75
CA ARG A 267 78.79 -80.24 60.28
C ARG A 267 78.12 -81.50 59.70
N LYS A 268 76.88 -81.81 60.10
CA LYS A 268 76.01 -82.84 59.49
C LYS A 268 75.15 -82.29 58.34
N GLU A 269 75.10 -80.97 58.20
CA GLU A 269 74.40 -80.25 57.12
C GLU A 269 75.17 -80.26 55.79
N LEU A 270 76.50 -80.36 55.82
CA LEU A 270 77.33 -80.46 54.61
C LEU A 270 77.02 -81.72 53.77
N GLU A 271 76.57 -82.80 54.40
CA GLU A 271 76.20 -84.07 53.76
C GLU A 271 74.76 -84.02 53.19
N ARG A 272 73.86 -83.22 53.80
CA ARG A 272 72.52 -82.91 53.26
C ARG A 272 72.56 -81.89 52.12
N ARG A 273 73.50 -80.94 52.14
CA ARG A 273 73.68 -79.90 51.11
C ARG A 273 73.94 -80.47 49.70
N VAL A 274 74.53 -81.66 49.59
CA VAL A 274 74.74 -82.33 48.29
C VAL A 274 73.44 -82.91 47.73
N GLN A 275 72.56 -83.48 48.58
CA GLN A 275 71.23 -83.94 48.17
C GLN A 275 70.23 -82.79 47.96
N GLU A 276 70.39 -81.70 48.71
CA GLU A 276 69.61 -80.47 48.59
C GLU A 276 69.98 -79.69 47.31
N GLN A 277 71.25 -79.64 46.90
CA GLN A 277 71.67 -79.07 45.62
C GLN A 277 71.09 -79.79 44.39
N GLU A 278 70.85 -81.11 44.46
CA GLU A 278 70.16 -81.85 43.40
C GLU A 278 68.65 -81.59 43.35
N LEU A 279 67.99 -81.40 44.50
CA LEU A 279 66.58 -81.00 44.57
C LEU A 279 66.38 -79.54 44.12
N ILE A 280 67.31 -78.64 44.45
CA ILE A 280 67.33 -77.25 43.97
C ILE A 280 67.52 -77.21 42.46
N ARG A 281 68.46 -77.98 41.88
CA ARG A 281 68.60 -78.09 40.41
C ARG A 281 67.34 -78.59 39.73
N LYS A 282 66.67 -79.61 40.28
CA LYS A 282 65.39 -80.11 39.73
C LYS A 282 64.26 -79.08 39.86
N GLN A 283 64.17 -78.34 40.96
CA GLN A 283 63.17 -77.28 41.16
C GLN A 283 63.46 -76.04 40.30
N GLU A 284 64.71 -75.68 40.09
CA GLU A 284 65.12 -74.60 39.18
C GLU A 284 64.90 -74.99 37.71
N ASP A 285 65.16 -76.24 37.32
CA ASP A 285 64.85 -76.73 35.97
C ASP A 285 63.33 -76.81 35.74
N GLU A 286 62.53 -77.16 36.74
CA GLU A 286 61.06 -77.07 36.67
C GLU A 286 60.56 -75.62 36.63
N ARG A 287 61.18 -74.69 37.37
CA ARG A 287 60.85 -73.26 37.28
C ARG A 287 61.23 -72.67 35.93
N ARG A 288 62.40 -73.02 35.38
CA ARG A 288 62.81 -72.65 34.02
C ARG A 288 61.86 -73.20 32.97
N ARG A 289 61.45 -74.47 33.09
CA ARG A 289 60.44 -75.07 32.19
C ARG A 289 59.09 -74.37 32.29
N LYS A 290 58.61 -74.03 33.50
CA LYS A 290 57.37 -73.28 33.70
C LYS A 290 57.46 -71.83 33.21
N GLU A 291 58.58 -71.15 33.42
CA GLU A 291 58.82 -69.80 32.92
C GLU A 291 58.95 -69.79 31.39
N GLU A 292 59.60 -70.78 30.79
CA GLU A 292 59.63 -70.96 29.33
C GLU A 292 58.24 -71.30 28.77
N GLU A 293 57.44 -72.10 29.48
CA GLU A 293 56.07 -72.43 29.10
C GLU A 293 55.15 -71.20 29.21
N ASP A 294 55.27 -70.41 30.28
CA ASP A 294 54.56 -69.14 30.46
C ASP A 294 55.01 -68.08 29.44
N GLN A 295 56.30 -68.05 29.08
CA GLN A 295 56.82 -67.20 28.00
C GLN A 295 56.25 -67.62 26.65
N ARG A 296 56.19 -68.92 26.34
CA ARG A 296 55.55 -69.44 25.12
C ARG A 296 54.05 -69.15 25.10
N LEU A 297 53.38 -69.19 26.25
CA LEU A 297 51.96 -68.86 26.36
C LEU A 297 51.70 -67.36 26.16
N LEU A 298 52.57 -66.50 26.69
CA LEU A 298 52.57 -65.05 26.47
C LEU A 298 52.89 -64.69 25.02
N GLU A 299 53.85 -65.36 24.39
CA GLU A 299 54.16 -65.19 22.97
C GLU A 299 53.01 -65.66 22.09
N SER A 300 52.41 -66.83 22.37
CA SER A 300 51.23 -67.31 21.65
C SER A 300 50.03 -66.37 21.82
N ARG A 301 49.86 -65.77 23.01
CA ARG A 301 48.84 -64.75 23.27
C ARG A 301 49.12 -63.45 22.50
N ARG A 302 50.37 -62.98 22.46
CA ARG A 302 50.79 -61.81 21.67
C ARG A 302 50.56 -62.02 20.18
N GLN A 303 50.91 -63.21 19.66
CA GLN A 303 50.67 -63.57 18.26
C GLN A 303 49.18 -63.57 17.90
N LYS A 304 48.32 -64.13 18.77
CA LYS A 304 46.85 -64.09 18.57
C LYS A 304 46.28 -62.66 18.64
N GLU A 305 46.77 -61.84 19.56
CA GLU A 305 46.38 -60.43 19.67
C GLU A 305 46.85 -59.61 18.45
N GLU A 306 48.05 -59.89 17.93
CA GLU A 306 48.59 -59.26 16.72
C GLU A 306 47.84 -59.70 15.45
N GLU A 307 47.48 -60.99 15.34
CA GLU A 307 46.64 -61.52 14.28
C GLU A 307 45.23 -60.90 14.30
N GLU A 308 44.60 -60.77 15.48
CA GLU A 308 43.33 -60.05 15.63
C GLU A 308 43.45 -58.57 15.24
N ARG A 309 44.56 -57.89 15.60
CA ARG A 309 44.80 -56.51 15.19
C ARG A 309 44.93 -56.38 13.67
N LEU A 310 45.67 -57.28 13.04
CA LEU A 310 45.83 -57.29 11.58
C LEU A 310 44.49 -57.53 10.87
N LYS A 311 43.66 -58.43 11.40
CA LYS A 311 42.32 -58.70 10.88
C LYS A 311 41.39 -57.49 11.04
N ARG A 312 41.39 -56.84 12.20
CA ARG A 312 40.64 -55.59 12.43
C ARG A 312 41.12 -54.46 11.53
N GLU A 313 42.42 -54.40 11.23
CA GLU A 313 42.97 -53.41 10.32
C GLU A 313 42.56 -53.68 8.86
N GLN A 314 42.55 -54.95 8.42
CA GLN A 314 42.03 -55.35 7.11
C GLN A 314 40.53 -55.03 6.98
N ASP A 315 39.72 -55.35 7.99
CA ASP A 315 38.30 -55.02 8.01
C ASP A 315 38.06 -53.51 7.97
N ARG A 316 38.88 -52.72 8.69
CA ARG A 316 38.83 -51.25 8.63
C ARG A 316 39.14 -50.73 7.22
N ARG A 317 40.16 -51.27 6.55
CA ARG A 317 40.52 -50.89 5.17
C ARG A 317 39.41 -51.26 4.18
N LEU A 318 38.78 -52.41 4.33
CA LEU A 318 37.64 -52.82 3.51
C LEU A 318 36.43 -51.90 3.73
N GLN A 319 36.11 -51.56 4.98
CA GLN A 319 35.05 -50.60 5.30
C GLN A 319 35.32 -49.21 4.70
N GLU A 320 36.57 -48.74 4.77
CA GLU A 320 36.97 -47.47 4.20
C GLU A 320 36.84 -47.45 2.67
N GLN A 321 37.24 -48.52 1.97
CA GLN A 321 37.02 -48.68 0.53
C GLN A 321 35.53 -48.69 0.17
N VAL A 322 34.67 -49.36 0.96
CA VAL A 322 33.22 -49.36 0.74
C VAL A 322 32.62 -47.96 0.91
N LEU A 323 33.04 -47.21 1.92
CA LEU A 323 32.61 -45.82 2.13
C LEU A 323 33.08 -44.90 1.00
N GLU A 324 34.28 -45.10 0.47
CA GLU A 324 34.79 -44.33 -0.65
C GLU A 324 34.01 -44.59 -1.95
N VAL A 325 33.72 -45.85 -2.26
CA VAL A 325 32.84 -46.22 -3.37
C VAL A 325 31.45 -45.60 -3.21
N ARG A 326 30.90 -45.63 -1.99
CA ARG A 326 29.60 -44.98 -1.69
C ARG A 326 29.66 -43.47 -1.89
N ARG A 327 30.74 -42.78 -1.45
CA ARG A 327 30.92 -41.33 -1.68
C ARG A 327 31.01 -41.01 -3.17
N ARG A 328 31.75 -41.80 -3.96
CA ARG A 328 31.82 -41.64 -5.42
C ARG A 328 30.45 -41.82 -6.08
N GLN A 329 29.68 -42.83 -5.67
CA GLN A 329 28.31 -43.03 -6.17
C GLN A 329 27.37 -41.89 -5.77
N GLU A 330 27.48 -41.35 -4.56
CA GLU A 330 26.68 -40.20 -4.11
C GLU A 330 27.07 -38.91 -4.86
N GLU A 331 28.36 -38.70 -5.14
CA GLU A 331 28.86 -37.59 -5.96
C GLU A 331 28.41 -37.72 -7.42
N GLU A 332 28.42 -38.92 -8.00
CA GLU A 332 27.88 -39.16 -9.33
C GLU A 332 26.36 -38.93 -9.39
N LYS A 333 25.61 -39.39 -8.37
CA LYS A 333 24.18 -39.09 -8.26
C LYS A 333 23.94 -37.58 -8.16
N LYS A 334 24.73 -36.85 -7.37
CA LYS A 334 24.66 -35.38 -7.30
C LYS A 334 24.99 -34.72 -8.64
N LYS A 335 25.99 -35.20 -9.37
CA LYS A 335 26.34 -34.72 -10.72
C LYS A 335 25.21 -34.98 -11.71
N GLN A 336 24.62 -36.18 -11.72
CA GLN A 336 23.48 -36.51 -12.57
C GLN A 336 22.24 -35.67 -12.23
N GLU A 337 21.98 -35.44 -10.94
CA GLU A 337 20.87 -34.59 -10.50
C GLU A 337 21.10 -33.13 -10.88
N ALA A 338 22.32 -32.61 -10.74
CA ALA A 338 22.70 -31.27 -11.18
C ALA A 338 22.52 -31.10 -12.70
N LEU A 339 22.94 -32.09 -13.50
CA LEU A 339 22.74 -32.08 -14.95
C LEU A 339 21.25 -32.11 -15.32
N ARG A 340 20.44 -32.88 -14.58
CA ARG A 340 18.98 -32.91 -14.78
C ARG A 340 18.33 -31.57 -14.45
N ARG A 341 18.80 -30.89 -13.41
CA ARG A 341 18.34 -29.53 -13.05
C ARG A 341 18.74 -28.50 -14.11
N GLN A 342 19.97 -28.56 -14.63
CA GLN A 342 20.41 -27.71 -15.74
C GLN A 342 19.54 -27.91 -16.99
N ARG A 343 19.27 -29.15 -17.40
CA ARG A 343 18.38 -29.44 -18.54
C ARG A 343 16.97 -28.90 -18.33
N GLN A 344 16.42 -29.05 -17.12
CA GLN A 344 15.10 -28.49 -16.78
C GLN A 344 15.10 -26.96 -16.81
N GLU A 345 16.17 -26.32 -16.37
CA GLU A 345 16.31 -24.87 -16.41
C GLU A 345 16.47 -24.35 -17.85
N GLU A 346 17.30 -24.98 -18.67
CA GLU A 346 17.43 -24.70 -20.10
C GLU A 346 16.09 -24.86 -20.84
N GLU A 347 15.34 -25.92 -20.56
CA GLU A 347 14.03 -26.14 -21.14
C GLU A 347 13.03 -25.05 -20.72
N ARG A 348 13.07 -24.61 -19.45
CA ARG A 348 12.25 -23.49 -18.97
C ARG A 348 12.63 -22.17 -19.65
N LEU A 349 13.91 -21.89 -19.82
CA LEU A 349 14.40 -20.72 -20.55
C LEU A 349 13.98 -20.77 -22.02
N LEU A 350 14.01 -21.95 -22.65
CA LEU A 350 13.57 -22.13 -24.03
C LEU A 350 12.06 -21.94 -24.17
N GLN A 351 11.26 -22.45 -23.22
CA GLN A 351 9.83 -22.16 -23.14
C GLN A 351 9.55 -20.67 -22.92
N GLU A 352 10.33 -19.99 -22.09
CA GLU A 352 10.19 -18.55 -21.89
C GLU A 352 10.55 -17.77 -23.16
N ARG A 353 11.61 -18.15 -23.88
CA ARG A 353 11.96 -17.57 -25.19
C ARG A 353 10.85 -17.78 -26.20
N ARG A 354 10.28 -18.99 -26.30
CA ARG A 354 9.13 -19.28 -27.17
C ARG A 354 7.92 -18.40 -26.83
N LYS A 355 7.57 -18.27 -25.54
CA LYS A 355 6.48 -17.38 -25.09
C LYS A 355 6.76 -15.91 -25.43
N ARG A 356 8.00 -15.45 -25.29
CA ARG A 356 8.39 -14.08 -25.66
C ARG A 356 8.31 -13.86 -27.18
N GLU A 357 8.73 -14.84 -27.98
CA GLU A 357 8.63 -14.78 -29.44
C GLU A 357 7.18 -14.83 -29.92
N GLU A 358 6.35 -15.68 -29.31
CA GLU A 358 4.91 -15.74 -29.57
C GLU A 358 4.22 -14.41 -29.21
N LEU A 359 4.55 -13.84 -28.05
CA LEU A 359 4.06 -12.51 -27.68
C LEU A 359 4.52 -11.42 -28.66
N ARG A 360 5.76 -11.51 -29.16
CA ARG A 360 6.26 -10.58 -30.20
C ARG A 360 5.49 -10.76 -31.51
N ARG A 361 5.19 -12.00 -31.91
CA ARG A 361 4.35 -12.29 -33.08
C ARG A 361 2.94 -11.73 -32.93
N GLN A 362 2.28 -11.99 -31.80
CA GLN A 362 0.95 -11.43 -31.50
C GLN A 362 0.94 -9.90 -31.52
N LYS A 363 1.98 -9.26 -30.97
CA LYS A 363 2.13 -7.80 -31.03
C LYS A 363 2.35 -7.29 -32.45
N ALA A 364 3.15 -7.99 -33.25
CA ALA A 364 3.38 -7.63 -34.64
C ALA A 364 2.12 -7.81 -35.50
N GLU A 365 1.36 -8.88 -35.28
CA GLU A 365 0.08 -9.14 -35.94
C GLU A 365 -0.97 -8.10 -35.56
N ALA A 366 -1.08 -7.75 -34.28
CA ALA A 366 -1.96 -6.67 -33.82
C ALA A 366 -1.56 -5.31 -34.43
N ALA A 367 -0.25 -5.03 -34.54
CA ALA A 367 0.23 -3.82 -35.20
C ALA A 367 -0.07 -3.82 -36.70
N ALA A 368 0.04 -4.96 -37.38
CA ALA A 368 -0.31 -5.10 -38.80
C ALA A 368 -1.82 -4.94 -39.02
N ALA A 369 -2.66 -5.52 -38.15
CA ALA A 369 -4.11 -5.34 -38.19
C ALA A 369 -4.50 -3.86 -38.01
N LYS A 370 -3.87 -3.18 -37.03
CA LYS A 370 -4.07 -1.74 -36.84
C LYS A 370 -3.63 -0.92 -38.06
N ALA A 371 -2.49 -1.26 -38.67
CA ALA A 371 -2.03 -0.59 -39.89
C ALA A 371 -3.00 -0.81 -41.07
N GLN A 372 -3.61 -1.99 -41.17
CA GLN A 372 -4.67 -2.25 -42.16
C GLN A 372 -5.92 -1.40 -41.88
N GLU A 373 -6.36 -1.28 -40.63
CA GLU A 373 -7.48 -0.40 -40.26
C GLU A 373 -7.17 1.07 -40.55
N ASP A 374 -5.98 1.55 -40.19
CA ASP A 374 -5.52 2.91 -40.49
C ASP A 374 -5.47 3.15 -42.01
N SER A 375 -5.08 2.15 -42.81
CA SER A 375 -5.11 2.24 -44.27
C SER A 375 -6.53 2.32 -44.83
N LYS A 376 -7.47 1.56 -44.29
CA LYS A 376 -8.90 1.63 -44.66
C LYS A 376 -9.48 3.00 -44.31
N MET A 377 -9.17 3.51 -43.13
CA MET A 377 -9.59 4.85 -42.70
C MET A 377 -9.02 5.95 -43.59
N ARG A 378 -7.76 5.84 -44.03
CA ARG A 378 -7.16 6.79 -44.98
C ARG A 378 -7.91 6.82 -46.31
N VAL A 379 -8.31 5.66 -46.84
CA VAL A 379 -9.10 5.59 -48.09
C VAL A 379 -10.46 6.27 -47.91
N VAL A 380 -11.16 6.00 -46.82
CA VAL A 380 -12.45 6.66 -46.50
C VAL A 380 -12.29 8.18 -46.40
N LEU A 381 -11.26 8.66 -45.69
CA LEU A 381 -10.99 10.09 -45.57
C LEU A 381 -10.63 10.73 -46.92
N GLU A 382 -9.94 10.01 -47.81
CA GLU A 382 -9.63 10.50 -49.15
C GLU A 382 -10.88 10.58 -50.04
N GLU A 383 -11.80 9.62 -49.92
CA GLU A 383 -13.10 9.68 -50.60
C GLU A 383 -13.96 10.84 -50.10
N GLU A 384 -14.01 11.06 -48.79
CA GLU A 384 -14.71 12.21 -48.20
C GLU A 384 -14.11 13.54 -48.68
N ARG A 385 -12.78 13.63 -48.74
CA ARG A 385 -12.09 14.79 -49.28
C ARG A 385 -12.46 15.03 -50.75
N LYS A 386 -12.50 13.98 -51.58
CA LYS A 386 -12.93 14.09 -52.99
C LYS A 386 -14.38 14.56 -53.11
N LYS A 387 -15.29 14.07 -52.27
CA LYS A 387 -16.69 14.54 -52.21
C LYS A 387 -16.76 16.02 -51.85
N LEU A 388 -15.98 16.48 -50.86
CA LEU A 388 -15.93 17.89 -50.49
C LEU A 388 -15.35 18.78 -51.60
N GLU A 389 -14.31 18.31 -52.30
CA GLU A 389 -13.75 19.01 -53.47
C GLU A 389 -14.76 19.08 -54.62
N GLU A 390 -15.56 18.03 -54.85
CA GLU A 390 -16.64 18.05 -55.84
C GLU A 390 -17.75 19.03 -55.47
N ILE A 391 -18.19 19.06 -54.21
CA ILE A 391 -19.17 20.06 -53.72
C ILE A 391 -18.63 21.47 -53.94
N ARG A 392 -17.36 21.71 -53.59
CA ARG A 392 -16.71 23.02 -53.79
C ARG A 392 -16.69 23.42 -55.27
N ARG A 393 -16.41 22.47 -56.18
CA ARG A 393 -16.45 22.71 -57.62
C ARG A 393 -17.87 23.11 -58.08
N ARG A 394 -18.91 22.39 -57.64
CA ARG A 394 -20.31 22.70 -57.99
C ARG A 394 -20.73 24.10 -57.51
N VAL A 395 -20.32 24.49 -56.30
CA VAL A 395 -20.62 25.84 -55.77
C VAL A 395 -19.94 26.93 -56.61
N LEU A 396 -18.70 26.72 -57.03
CA LEU A 396 -17.99 27.68 -57.89
C LEU A 396 -18.62 27.77 -59.28
N GLU A 397 -19.07 26.64 -59.84
CA GLU A 397 -19.79 26.59 -61.11
C GLU A 397 -21.13 27.32 -61.02
N GLU A 398 -21.92 27.08 -59.97
CA GLU A 398 -23.17 27.79 -59.73
C GLU A 398 -22.96 29.31 -59.55
N GLN A 399 -21.87 29.71 -58.88
CA GLN A 399 -21.52 31.13 -58.79
C GLN A 399 -21.17 31.74 -60.14
N ARG A 400 -20.46 30.99 -60.99
CA ARG A 400 -20.14 31.42 -62.36
C ARG A 400 -21.42 31.55 -63.19
N ASP A 401 -22.30 30.57 -63.15
CA ASP A 401 -23.58 30.59 -63.87
C ASP A 401 -24.45 31.77 -63.43
N ARG A 402 -24.49 32.06 -62.12
CA ARG A 402 -25.19 33.25 -61.58
C ARG A 402 -24.61 34.56 -62.09
N LEU A 403 -23.28 34.66 -62.23
CA LEU A 403 -22.63 35.85 -62.78
C LEU A 403 -22.90 35.99 -64.28
N GLU A 404 -22.89 34.88 -65.02
CA GLU A 404 -23.21 34.85 -66.45
C GLU A 404 -24.67 35.21 -66.69
N GLN A 405 -25.59 34.69 -65.88
CA GLN A 405 -27.00 35.08 -65.95
C GLN A 405 -27.20 36.57 -65.65
N ARG A 406 -26.53 37.13 -64.65
CA ARG A 406 -26.55 38.58 -64.39
C ARG A 406 -26.04 39.39 -65.57
N ARG A 407 -24.95 38.93 -66.22
CA ARG A 407 -24.41 39.57 -67.42
C ARG A 407 -25.42 39.54 -68.57
N LEU A 408 -26.05 38.39 -68.82
CA LEU A 408 -27.09 38.26 -69.86
C LEU A 408 -28.31 39.14 -69.54
N ASP A 409 -28.75 39.19 -68.28
CA ASP A 409 -29.83 40.08 -67.85
C ASP A 409 -29.46 41.57 -68.06
N GLU A 410 -28.22 41.95 -67.81
CA GLU A 410 -27.71 43.29 -68.09
C GLU A 410 -27.64 43.60 -69.58
N GLU A 411 -27.16 42.67 -70.41
CA GLU A 411 -27.14 42.78 -71.87
C GLU A 411 -28.58 42.91 -72.42
N MET A 412 -29.53 42.11 -71.92
CA MET A 412 -30.95 42.22 -72.26
C MET A 412 -31.55 43.58 -71.86
N ARG A 413 -31.23 44.10 -70.67
CA ARG A 413 -31.64 45.43 -70.24
C ARG A 413 -30.99 46.55 -71.06
N GLN A 414 -29.76 46.36 -71.54
CA GLN A 414 -29.12 47.32 -72.46
C GLN A 414 -29.84 47.33 -73.80
N TRP A 415 -30.08 46.15 -74.37
CA TRP A 415 -30.82 46.01 -75.62
C TRP A 415 -32.23 46.62 -75.54
N GLN A 416 -32.97 46.38 -74.45
CA GLN A 416 -34.27 47.01 -74.22
C GLN A 416 -34.18 48.54 -74.19
N ARG A 417 -33.17 49.10 -73.49
CA ARG A 417 -32.94 50.55 -73.48
C ARG A 417 -32.64 51.11 -74.87
N GLU A 418 -31.84 50.39 -75.67
CA GLU A 418 -31.53 50.79 -77.05
C GLU A 418 -32.76 50.74 -77.95
N GLU A 419 -33.60 49.71 -77.79
CA GLU A 419 -34.86 49.54 -78.52
C GLU A 419 -35.87 50.63 -78.16
N ASP A 420 -36.04 50.92 -76.86
CA ASP A 420 -36.86 52.03 -76.39
C ASP A 420 -36.34 53.37 -76.92
N HIS A 421 -35.02 53.56 -76.97
CA HIS A 421 -34.39 54.73 -77.60
C HIS A 421 -34.60 54.79 -79.12
N ARG A 422 -34.70 53.65 -79.81
CA ARG A 422 -35.02 53.58 -81.25
C ARG A 422 -36.48 53.97 -81.49
N ARG A 423 -37.42 53.38 -80.75
CA ARG A 423 -38.85 53.72 -80.82
C ARG A 423 -39.11 55.18 -80.48
N ALA A 424 -38.50 55.68 -79.41
CA ALA A 424 -38.60 57.09 -79.04
C ALA A 424 -38.02 58.04 -80.12
N ARG A 425 -37.04 57.59 -80.91
CA ARG A 425 -36.59 58.32 -82.10
C ARG A 425 -37.67 58.28 -83.17
N GLU A 426 -38.17 57.12 -83.56
CA GLU A 426 -39.23 56.99 -84.57
C GLU A 426 -40.48 57.83 -84.22
N ASP A 427 -40.95 57.76 -82.97
CA ASP A 427 -42.05 58.57 -82.46
C ASP A 427 -41.75 60.06 -82.61
N LYS A 428 -40.56 60.52 -82.21
CA LYS A 428 -40.14 61.93 -82.34
C LYS A 428 -40.15 62.44 -83.80
N TRP A 429 -39.89 61.57 -84.77
CA TRP A 429 -39.92 61.92 -86.19
C TRP A 429 -41.36 62.02 -86.73
N SER A 430 -42.30 61.24 -86.18
CA SER A 430 -43.73 61.27 -86.56
C SER A 430 -44.55 62.43 -85.94
N MET A 431 -44.02 63.11 -84.93
CA MET A 431 -44.71 64.21 -84.25
C MET A 431 -44.77 65.48 -85.11
N SER A 432 -45.92 66.16 -85.09
CA SER A 432 -46.08 67.48 -85.72
C SER A 432 -45.21 68.53 -85.03
N ASP A 433 -44.85 69.61 -85.74
CA ASP A 433 -43.99 70.67 -85.18
C ASP A 433 -44.60 71.35 -83.95
N GLU A 434 -45.94 71.45 -83.87
CA GLU A 434 -46.64 71.99 -82.70
C GLU A 434 -46.56 71.06 -81.49
N GLU A 435 -46.71 69.74 -81.69
CA GLU A 435 -46.56 68.76 -80.61
C GLU A 435 -45.11 68.63 -80.16
N ARG A 436 -44.14 68.75 -81.10
CA ARG A 436 -42.71 68.85 -80.78
C ARG A 436 -42.43 70.06 -79.90
N ALA A 437 -42.98 71.23 -80.22
CA ALA A 437 -42.83 72.43 -79.41
C ALA A 437 -43.45 72.28 -78.00
N ARG A 438 -44.66 71.71 -77.89
CA ARG A 438 -45.30 71.43 -76.58
C ARG A 438 -44.51 70.43 -75.74
N LEU A 439 -43.99 69.36 -76.35
CA LEU A 439 -43.13 68.40 -75.65
C LEU A 439 -41.79 69.00 -75.27
N GLU A 440 -41.20 69.88 -76.08
CA GLU A 440 -39.98 70.60 -75.71
C GLU A 440 -40.23 71.55 -74.54
N GLU A 441 -41.37 72.24 -74.49
CA GLU A 441 -41.77 73.05 -73.34
C GLU A 441 -42.01 72.19 -72.09
N GLN A 442 -42.71 71.07 -72.21
CA GLN A 442 -42.88 70.12 -71.09
C GLN A 442 -41.54 69.49 -70.66
N ARG A 443 -40.66 69.13 -71.60
CA ARG A 443 -39.30 68.65 -71.31
C ARG A 443 -38.46 69.74 -70.67
N HIS A 444 -38.66 71.01 -71.02
CA HIS A 444 -38.02 72.14 -70.36
C HIS A 444 -38.51 72.23 -68.91
N ARG A 445 -39.83 72.23 -68.67
CA ARG A 445 -40.41 72.28 -67.32
C ARG A 445 -40.02 71.07 -66.46
N VAL A 446 -40.10 69.85 -67.00
CA VAL A 446 -39.63 68.62 -66.31
C VAL A 446 -38.11 68.64 -66.14
N GLY A 447 -37.38 69.18 -67.12
CA GLY A 447 -35.94 69.40 -67.07
C GLY A 447 -35.57 70.37 -65.95
N GLU A 448 -36.34 71.44 -65.74
CA GLU A 448 -36.19 72.38 -64.63
C GLU A 448 -36.50 71.71 -63.29
N VAL A 449 -37.56 70.90 -63.19
CA VAL A 449 -37.88 70.14 -61.96
C VAL A 449 -36.81 69.09 -61.65
N MET A 450 -36.35 68.36 -62.66
CA MET A 450 -35.26 67.37 -62.53
C MET A 450 -33.93 68.05 -62.24
N LYS A 451 -33.67 69.24 -62.79
CA LYS A 451 -32.51 70.06 -62.45
C LYS A 451 -32.59 70.51 -61.00
N MET A 452 -33.73 71.04 -60.54
CA MET A 452 -33.95 71.38 -59.14
C MET A 452 -33.80 70.16 -58.21
N THR A 453 -34.29 68.99 -58.61
CA THR A 453 -34.19 67.76 -57.81
C THR A 453 -32.76 67.23 -57.80
N ARG A 454 -32.04 67.30 -58.94
CA ARG A 454 -30.62 66.97 -59.02
C ARG A 454 -29.78 67.96 -58.23
N ASP A 455 -30.15 69.24 -58.22
CA ASP A 455 -29.49 70.28 -57.43
C ASP A 455 -29.77 70.09 -55.93
N LEU A 456 -30.97 69.66 -55.55
CA LEU A 456 -31.31 69.27 -54.16
C LEU A 456 -30.58 67.99 -53.74
N ALA A 457 -30.53 66.98 -54.59
CA ALA A 457 -29.80 65.74 -54.34
C ALA A 457 -28.29 66.00 -54.29
N ARG A 458 -27.77 66.87 -55.17
CA ARG A 458 -26.38 67.35 -55.14
C ARG A 458 -26.13 68.13 -53.86
N LYS A 459 -27.01 69.03 -53.43
CA LYS A 459 -26.90 69.73 -52.13
C LYS A 459 -26.89 68.76 -50.96
N ARG A 460 -27.77 67.74 -50.95
CA ARG A 460 -27.79 66.69 -49.92
C ARG A 460 -26.52 65.84 -49.95
N LEU A 461 -26.01 65.50 -51.12
CA LEU A 461 -24.74 64.79 -51.26
C LEU A 461 -23.57 65.68 -50.82
N GLU A 462 -23.57 66.96 -51.17
CA GLU A 462 -22.58 67.94 -50.70
C GLU A 462 -22.67 68.13 -49.18
N GLU A 463 -23.87 68.11 -48.59
CA GLU A 463 -24.08 68.12 -47.15
C GLU A 463 -23.58 66.84 -46.49
N ASN A 464 -23.91 65.67 -47.04
CA ASN A 464 -23.40 64.38 -46.57
C ASN A 464 -21.87 64.27 -46.72
N VAL A 465 -21.31 64.77 -47.82
CA VAL A 465 -19.87 64.85 -48.05
C VAL A 465 -19.25 65.83 -47.08
N LYS A 466 -19.86 66.99 -46.81
CA LYS A 466 -19.40 67.92 -45.76
C LYS A 466 -19.51 67.31 -44.36
N GLU A 467 -20.53 66.49 -44.09
CA GLU A 467 -20.65 65.76 -42.83
C GLU A 467 -19.62 64.64 -42.71
N GLU A 468 -19.38 63.87 -43.77
CA GLU A 468 -18.31 62.88 -43.81
C GLU A 468 -16.93 63.52 -43.76
N GLU A 469 -16.72 64.67 -44.40
CA GLU A 469 -15.51 65.47 -44.28
C GLU A 469 -15.35 66.02 -42.87
N LYS A 470 -16.43 66.48 -42.21
CA LYS A 470 -16.39 66.85 -40.79
C LYS A 470 -16.08 65.66 -39.90
N ARG A 471 -16.64 64.46 -40.19
CA ARG A 471 -16.32 63.22 -39.47
C ARG A 471 -14.88 62.78 -39.72
N ARG A 472 -14.39 62.90 -40.95
CA ARG A 472 -13.00 62.64 -41.32
C ARG A 472 -12.06 63.64 -40.68
N GLN A 473 -12.39 64.92 -40.66
CA GLN A 473 -11.64 65.96 -39.95
C GLN A 473 -11.71 65.74 -38.44
N ALA A 474 -12.81 65.23 -37.89
CA ALA A 474 -12.91 64.89 -36.48
C ALA A 474 -12.06 63.65 -36.15
N GLN A 475 -12.10 62.61 -37.00
CA GLN A 475 -11.24 61.43 -36.88
C GLN A 475 -9.76 61.76 -37.12
N GLU A 476 -9.47 62.66 -38.06
CA GLU A 476 -8.12 63.14 -38.35
C GLU A 476 -7.64 64.03 -37.22
N LYS A 477 -8.49 64.86 -36.62
CA LYS A 477 -8.18 65.56 -35.37
C LYS A 477 -7.97 64.60 -34.21
N GLU A 478 -8.78 63.54 -34.09
CA GLU A 478 -8.61 62.52 -33.05
C GLU A 478 -7.29 61.76 -33.26
N LEU A 479 -6.96 61.41 -34.50
CA LEU A 479 -5.67 60.81 -34.86
C LEU A 479 -4.52 61.79 -34.69
N GLN A 480 -4.70 63.08 -34.99
CA GLN A 480 -3.72 64.14 -34.73
C GLN A 480 -3.56 64.38 -33.25
N ASP A 481 -4.62 64.31 -32.44
CA ASP A 481 -4.57 64.44 -30.99
C ASP A 481 -3.91 63.20 -30.38
N GLU A 482 -4.18 62.00 -30.91
CA GLU A 482 -3.46 60.77 -30.57
C GLU A 482 -1.99 60.82 -31.01
N GLU A 483 -1.71 61.38 -32.18
CA GLU A 483 -0.35 61.54 -32.71
C GLU A 483 0.40 62.63 -31.97
N ILE A 484 -0.25 63.73 -31.59
CA ILE A 484 0.26 64.75 -30.68
C ILE A 484 0.49 64.12 -29.32
N CYS A 485 -0.41 63.27 -28.80
CA CYS A 485 -0.18 62.55 -27.55
C CYS A 485 0.99 61.56 -27.68
N ARG A 486 1.15 60.88 -28.81
CA ARG A 486 2.32 60.01 -29.06
C ARG A 486 3.59 60.83 -29.23
N GLN A 487 3.55 61.97 -29.91
CA GLN A 487 4.67 62.90 -30.06
C GLN A 487 5.03 63.51 -28.71
N PHE A 488 4.07 63.86 -27.86
CA PHE A 488 4.32 64.27 -26.48
C PHE A 488 4.95 63.13 -25.69
N LEU A 489 4.47 61.88 -25.82
CA LEU A 489 5.09 60.74 -25.15
C LEU A 489 6.49 60.42 -25.69
N ASP A 490 6.72 60.60 -26.98
CA ASP A 490 8.00 60.36 -27.66
C ASP A 490 8.98 61.52 -27.43
N ASP A 491 8.51 62.76 -27.34
CA ASP A 491 9.28 63.94 -26.98
C ASP A 491 9.55 63.97 -25.47
N ASP A 492 8.62 63.52 -24.63
CA ASP A 492 8.84 63.24 -23.20
C ASP A 492 9.88 62.14 -23.06
N LYS A 493 9.83 61.11 -23.91
CA LYS A 493 10.84 60.04 -23.93
C LYS A 493 12.18 60.53 -24.47
N ARG A 494 12.22 61.36 -25.51
CA ARG A 494 13.45 61.96 -26.06
C ARG A 494 14.06 62.97 -25.11
N THR A 495 13.26 63.79 -24.45
CA THR A 495 13.74 64.71 -23.41
C THR A 495 14.23 63.92 -22.21
N LEU A 496 13.56 62.83 -21.82
CA LEU A 496 14.10 61.93 -20.80
C LEU A 496 15.38 61.22 -21.23
N ASP A 497 15.47 60.74 -22.47
CA ASP A 497 16.66 60.09 -22.99
C ASP A 497 17.80 61.11 -23.15
N GLU A 498 17.51 62.34 -23.59
CA GLU A 498 18.45 63.45 -23.63
C GLU A 498 18.86 63.89 -22.22
N ASP A 499 17.98 63.85 -21.24
CA ASP A 499 18.29 64.22 -19.86
C ASP A 499 19.03 63.10 -19.14
N ILE A 500 18.70 61.84 -19.40
CA ILE A 500 19.50 60.67 -19.02
C ILE A 500 20.88 60.78 -19.67
N GLN A 501 20.97 61.13 -20.96
CA GLN A 501 22.23 61.30 -21.67
C GLN A 501 23.01 62.50 -21.16
N LYS A 502 22.36 63.65 -20.91
CA LYS A 502 22.97 64.82 -20.26
C LYS A 502 23.37 64.52 -18.82
N LEU A 503 22.70 63.62 -18.11
CA LEU A 503 23.06 63.17 -16.75
C LEU A 503 24.20 62.16 -16.77
N VAL A 504 24.26 61.28 -17.76
CA VAL A 504 25.39 60.38 -18.03
C VAL A 504 26.61 61.19 -18.46
N ASP A 505 26.44 62.16 -19.35
CA ASP A 505 27.48 63.08 -19.80
C ASP A 505 27.86 64.09 -18.72
N LYS A 506 26.94 64.50 -17.85
CA LYS A 506 27.26 65.27 -16.64
C LYS A 506 27.85 64.40 -15.54
N ALA A 507 27.57 63.10 -15.44
CA ALA A 507 28.28 62.22 -14.51
C ALA A 507 29.72 61.99 -15.00
N ASN A 508 29.89 61.83 -16.32
CA ASN A 508 31.18 61.76 -16.99
C ASN A 508 31.91 63.13 -16.98
N ASN A 509 31.19 64.25 -17.05
CA ASN A 509 31.74 65.60 -16.91
C ASN A 509 31.80 66.10 -15.47
N VAL A 510 31.18 65.48 -14.48
CA VAL A 510 31.46 65.73 -13.04
C VAL A 510 32.73 64.98 -12.70
N ALA A 511 32.95 63.79 -13.26
CA ALA A 511 34.26 63.16 -13.27
C ALA A 511 35.32 64.05 -13.96
N SER A 512 34.97 64.81 -15.02
CA SER A 512 35.87 65.78 -15.68
C SER A 512 35.89 67.19 -15.04
N LEU A 513 34.83 67.63 -14.37
CA LEU A 513 34.72 68.92 -13.67
C LEU A 513 35.32 68.86 -12.28
N GLU A 514 35.33 67.71 -11.60
CA GLU A 514 36.21 67.47 -10.46
C GLU A 514 37.68 67.55 -10.91
N GLU A 515 37.99 67.08 -12.12
CA GLU A 515 39.30 67.22 -12.74
C GLU A 515 39.63 68.68 -13.17
N VAL A 516 38.63 69.48 -13.57
CA VAL A 516 38.79 70.88 -14.01
C VAL A 516 38.67 71.90 -12.87
N LEU A 517 37.88 71.67 -11.81
CA LEU A 517 37.87 72.49 -10.59
C LEU A 517 39.19 72.33 -9.82
N MET A 518 39.82 71.15 -9.86
CA MET A 518 41.22 70.98 -9.47
C MET A 518 42.14 71.93 -10.27
N LYS A 519 41.93 72.09 -11.58
CA LYS A 519 42.75 72.95 -12.48
C LYS A 519 42.40 74.46 -12.44
N LEU A 520 41.17 74.87 -12.07
CA LEU A 520 40.73 76.28 -12.01
C LEU A 520 41.00 76.94 -10.64
N LYS A 521 41.00 76.16 -9.54
CA LYS A 521 41.52 76.63 -8.24
C LYS A 521 43.00 77.00 -8.32
N GLU A 522 43.77 76.35 -9.20
CA GLU A 522 45.15 76.72 -9.55
C GLU A 522 45.26 78.04 -10.35
N ARG A 523 44.17 78.53 -10.99
CA ARG A 523 44.19 79.67 -11.93
C ARG A 523 43.58 80.98 -11.41
N CYS A 524 42.57 80.94 -10.52
CA CYS A 524 41.89 82.14 -10.01
C CYS A 524 42.68 82.95 -8.95
N SER A 525 43.89 82.53 -8.60
CA SER A 525 44.85 83.37 -7.90
C SER A 525 45.48 84.47 -8.79
N PHE A 526 45.19 84.53 -10.10
CA PHE A 526 46.08 85.19 -11.07
C PHE A 526 45.57 86.43 -11.85
N ARG A 527 44.31 86.92 -11.73
CA ARG A 527 43.82 87.93 -12.72
C ARG A 527 42.79 88.97 -12.25
N SER A 528 43.12 89.74 -11.22
CA SER A 528 42.37 90.91 -10.75
C SER A 528 42.90 92.25 -11.29
N GLU A 529 43.37 92.31 -12.53
CA GLU A 529 44.00 93.51 -13.08
C GLU A 529 43.64 93.71 -14.56
N ARG A 530 42.76 94.68 -14.83
CA ARG A 530 42.95 95.78 -15.81
C ARG A 530 41.61 96.35 -16.31
N GLU A 531 41.41 97.63 -15.98
CA GLU A 531 40.61 98.64 -16.70
C GLU A 531 41.33 99.05 -18.03
N PRO A 532 41.09 100.20 -18.71
CA PRO A 532 40.04 101.24 -18.66
C PRO A 532 39.61 101.83 -20.05
N GLY A 533 38.74 102.84 -20.01
CA GLY A 533 38.83 104.08 -20.83
C GLY A 533 38.13 104.10 -22.20
N ASP A 534 37.73 105.21 -22.80
CA ASP A 534 37.45 106.62 -22.43
C ASP A 534 37.15 107.35 -23.78
N ASN A 535 36.52 108.55 -23.72
CA ASN A 535 36.26 109.57 -24.78
C ASN A 535 34.85 109.58 -25.41
N ALA A 536 33.93 110.55 -25.19
CA ALA A 536 33.94 112.03 -25.31
C ALA A 536 33.99 112.49 -26.80
N ASP A 537 33.21 113.42 -27.38
CA ASP A 537 32.18 114.40 -27.00
C ASP A 537 31.43 114.83 -28.28
N ASN A 538 30.10 115.13 -28.24
CA ASN A 538 29.52 116.37 -28.76
C ASN A 538 27.98 116.45 -28.65
N SER A 539 27.53 117.66 -28.36
CA SER A 539 26.21 118.15 -27.93
C SER A 539 25.02 117.97 -28.89
N SER A 540 23.92 117.40 -28.40
CA SER A 540 22.58 118.02 -28.49
C SER A 540 21.55 117.37 -27.56
N PRO A 541 20.56 118.13 -27.06
CA PRO A 541 19.82 117.79 -25.86
C PRO A 541 18.43 117.23 -26.17
N THR A 542 18.32 115.91 -26.34
CA THR A 542 17.04 115.17 -26.24
C THR A 542 17.32 113.69 -25.91
N SER A 543 17.90 113.39 -24.75
CA SER A 543 18.21 111.98 -24.39
C SER A 543 18.12 111.68 -22.89
N ALA A 544 17.29 112.42 -22.15
CA ALA A 544 16.96 112.07 -20.77
C ALA A 544 15.98 110.86 -20.67
N ASP A 545 15.51 110.34 -21.80
CA ASP A 545 14.63 109.17 -21.87
C ASP A 545 15.36 107.84 -22.20
N HIS A 546 16.67 107.84 -22.49
CA HIS A 546 17.40 106.61 -22.88
C HIS A 546 18.12 105.88 -21.74
N THR A 547 18.64 106.57 -20.73
CA THR A 547 19.25 105.92 -19.53
C THR A 547 18.21 105.43 -18.54
N LYS A 548 17.07 106.13 -18.43
CA LYS A 548 15.87 105.55 -17.77
C LYS A 548 15.36 104.34 -18.55
N GLY A 549 15.50 104.32 -19.87
CA GLY A 549 15.32 103.13 -20.70
C GLY A 549 16.25 101.96 -20.32
N MET A 550 17.57 102.18 -20.21
CA MET A 550 18.57 101.13 -19.89
C MET A 550 18.47 100.61 -18.44
N SER A 551 18.18 101.49 -17.47
CA SER A 551 17.90 101.09 -16.08
C SER A 551 16.57 100.36 -15.96
N TYR A 552 15.53 100.80 -16.69
CA TYR A 552 14.27 100.07 -16.79
C TYR A 552 14.46 98.73 -17.51
N LEU A 553 15.37 98.63 -18.49
CA LEU A 553 15.73 97.38 -19.16
C LEU A 553 16.56 96.46 -18.27
N PHE A 554 17.49 96.96 -17.45
CA PHE A 554 18.27 96.16 -16.51
C PHE A 554 17.39 95.68 -15.35
N THR A 555 16.51 96.53 -14.83
CA THR A 555 15.53 96.14 -13.80
C THR A 555 14.52 95.14 -14.38
N ARG A 556 14.03 95.36 -15.60
CA ARG A 556 13.14 94.42 -16.30
C ARG A 556 13.86 93.14 -16.74
N LEU A 557 15.19 93.17 -16.93
CA LEU A 557 16.04 91.99 -17.18
C LEU A 557 16.31 91.21 -15.90
N GLU A 558 16.53 91.88 -14.78
CA GLU A 558 16.75 91.24 -13.49
C GLU A 558 15.43 90.70 -12.92
N GLU A 559 14.32 91.41 -13.12
CA GLU A 559 12.95 90.91 -12.91
C GLU A 559 12.65 89.74 -13.85
N LYS A 560 13.05 89.79 -15.13
CA LYS A 560 12.95 88.64 -16.02
C LYS A 560 13.85 87.49 -15.61
N LYS A 561 15.05 87.73 -15.07
CA LYS A 561 15.99 86.70 -14.61
C LYS A 561 15.51 86.06 -13.32
N GLN A 562 14.89 86.83 -12.43
CA GLN A 562 14.23 86.33 -11.23
C GLN A 562 12.93 85.60 -11.57
N ALA A 563 12.10 86.13 -12.47
CA ALA A 563 10.92 85.45 -13.00
C ALA A 563 11.32 84.16 -13.73
N LEU A 564 12.39 84.16 -14.52
CA LEU A 564 12.93 82.97 -15.18
C LEU A 564 13.49 81.97 -14.17
N LYS A 565 14.12 82.42 -13.08
CA LYS A 565 14.62 81.56 -12.00
C LYS A 565 13.47 80.95 -11.19
N GLN A 566 12.39 81.71 -10.99
CA GLN A 566 11.16 81.23 -10.36
C GLN A 566 10.38 80.29 -11.28
N GLU A 567 10.30 80.59 -12.58
CA GLU A 567 9.74 79.70 -13.59
C GLU A 567 10.58 78.42 -13.69
N GLN A 568 11.92 78.52 -13.66
CA GLN A 568 12.84 77.37 -13.62
C GLN A 568 12.73 76.56 -12.32
N GLU A 569 12.47 77.20 -11.17
CA GLU A 569 12.17 76.47 -9.93
C GLU A 569 10.79 75.82 -9.98
N ARG A 570 9.80 76.48 -10.58
CA ARG A 570 8.44 75.97 -10.73
C ARG A 570 8.43 74.79 -11.69
N VAL A 571 9.15 74.90 -12.80
CA VAL A 571 9.44 73.81 -13.74
C VAL A 571 10.25 72.71 -13.05
N ARG A 572 11.29 73.00 -12.27
CA ARG A 572 11.99 71.96 -11.48
C ARG A 572 11.10 71.25 -10.46
N ARG A 573 10.15 71.96 -9.85
CA ARG A 573 9.19 71.37 -8.90
C ARG A 573 8.09 70.58 -9.61
N GLU A 574 7.66 71.01 -10.80
CA GLU A 574 6.75 70.25 -11.65
C GLU A 574 7.44 69.04 -12.28
N GLU A 575 8.66 69.16 -12.77
CA GLU A 575 9.55 68.07 -13.16
C GLU A 575 9.74 67.09 -11.99
N ALA A 576 10.02 67.55 -10.77
CA ALA A 576 10.12 66.66 -9.60
C ALA A 576 8.78 65.98 -9.22
N ARG A 577 7.62 66.51 -9.65
CA ARG A 577 6.28 65.93 -9.42
C ARG A 577 5.83 64.99 -10.55
N LEU A 578 6.12 65.33 -11.80
CA LEU A 578 5.71 64.59 -13.00
C LEU A 578 6.75 63.55 -13.43
N ASN A 579 7.99 63.67 -12.96
CA ASN A 579 9.01 62.63 -13.09
C ASN A 579 8.74 61.46 -12.11
N VAL A 580 7.53 60.89 -12.16
CA VAL A 580 7.40 59.44 -12.01
C VAL A 580 8.04 58.87 -13.26
N LYS A 581 9.36 58.68 -13.17
CA LYS A 581 10.25 58.26 -14.26
C LYS A 581 9.53 57.28 -15.22
N PRO A 582 9.54 57.50 -16.55
CA PRO A 582 9.06 56.53 -17.55
C PRO A 582 9.75 55.17 -17.44
N GLU A 583 10.96 55.14 -16.87
CA GLU A 583 11.61 53.92 -16.38
C GLU A 583 10.64 53.10 -15.50
N ASN A 584 9.84 53.70 -14.62
CA ASN A 584 8.92 52.98 -13.76
C ASN A 584 7.72 52.35 -14.48
N LEU A 585 7.24 52.91 -15.60
CA LEU A 585 6.10 52.37 -16.35
C LEU A 585 6.53 51.31 -17.35
N ALA A 586 7.62 51.53 -18.07
CA ALA A 586 8.23 50.52 -18.92
C ALA A 586 8.85 49.38 -18.09
N ASP A 587 9.53 49.69 -16.97
CA ASP A 587 9.95 48.67 -16.03
C ASP A 587 8.77 48.00 -15.37
N SER A 588 7.64 48.67 -15.14
CA SER A 588 6.44 48.03 -14.58
C SER A 588 5.82 47.05 -15.57
N GLN A 589 5.69 47.43 -16.85
CA GLN A 589 5.20 46.54 -17.91
C GLN A 589 6.18 45.40 -18.19
N ALA A 590 7.48 45.68 -18.27
CA ALA A 590 8.52 44.66 -18.43
C ALA A 590 8.62 43.75 -17.19
N LYS A 591 8.44 44.28 -15.96
CA LYS A 591 8.31 43.49 -14.73
C LYS A 591 7.05 42.64 -14.77
N ALA A 592 5.92 43.15 -15.26
CA ALA A 592 4.67 42.39 -15.37
C ALA A 592 4.77 41.27 -16.42
N GLU A 593 5.38 41.51 -17.58
CA GLU A 593 5.63 40.47 -18.58
C GLU A 593 6.66 39.46 -18.11
N LYS A 594 7.73 39.92 -17.45
CA LYS A 594 8.72 39.03 -16.82
C LYS A 594 8.07 38.20 -15.71
N GLN A 595 7.18 38.77 -14.91
CA GLN A 595 6.38 38.04 -13.91
C GLN A 595 5.48 37.00 -14.57
N ARG A 596 4.76 37.33 -15.65
CA ARG A 596 3.95 36.36 -16.41
C ARG A 596 4.79 35.22 -17.00
N GLN A 597 5.96 35.54 -17.55
CA GLN A 597 6.88 34.53 -18.06
C GLN A 597 7.47 33.67 -16.94
N GLU A 598 7.78 34.26 -15.79
CA GLU A 598 8.21 33.53 -14.59
C GLU A 598 7.09 32.65 -14.02
N GLU A 599 5.84 33.11 -14.03
CA GLU A 599 4.67 32.34 -13.63
C GLU A 599 4.42 31.15 -14.57
N LEU A 600 4.53 31.35 -15.88
CA LEU A 600 4.45 30.24 -16.85
C LEU A 600 5.58 29.22 -16.63
N LYS A 601 6.80 29.69 -16.38
CA LYS A 601 7.94 28.82 -16.03
C LYS A 601 7.70 28.10 -14.70
N ARG A 602 7.11 28.76 -13.70
CA ARG A 602 6.73 28.15 -12.41
C ARG A 602 5.66 27.08 -12.61
N HIS A 603 4.61 27.36 -13.37
CA HIS A 603 3.57 26.39 -13.70
C HIS A 603 4.12 25.19 -14.49
N GLU A 604 5.07 25.41 -15.40
CA GLU A 604 5.70 24.31 -16.14
C GLU A 604 6.57 23.44 -15.22
N VAL A 605 7.33 24.05 -14.31
CA VAL A 605 8.11 23.35 -13.29
C VAL A 605 7.20 22.58 -12.33
N GLU A 606 6.09 23.17 -11.91
CA GLU A 606 5.06 22.51 -11.09
C GLU A 606 4.40 21.36 -11.83
N ARG A 607 4.07 21.52 -13.11
CA ARG A 607 3.54 20.43 -13.95
C ARG A 607 4.54 19.28 -14.03
N LYS A 608 5.82 19.56 -14.26
CA LYS A 608 6.89 18.55 -14.27
C LYS A 608 7.08 17.90 -12.89
N ARG A 609 6.93 18.65 -11.80
CA ARG A 609 6.98 18.10 -10.43
C ARG A 609 5.77 17.22 -10.13
N ALA A 610 4.57 17.64 -10.53
CA ALA A 610 3.33 16.88 -10.39
C ALA A 610 3.38 15.59 -11.22
N GLU A 611 3.90 15.65 -12.44
CA GLU A 611 4.11 14.47 -13.29
C GLU A 611 5.12 13.49 -12.66
N LYS A 612 6.24 13.99 -12.14
CA LYS A 612 7.21 13.18 -11.38
C LYS A 612 6.58 12.56 -10.13
N ALA A 613 5.75 13.31 -9.39
CA ALA A 613 5.04 12.82 -8.22
C ALA A 613 4.02 11.73 -8.59
N ALA A 614 3.26 11.92 -9.67
CA ALA A 614 2.32 10.92 -10.20
C ALA A 614 3.04 9.65 -10.65
N ASN A 615 4.17 9.78 -11.34
CA ASN A 615 5.01 8.64 -11.74
C ASN A 615 5.59 7.91 -10.51
N LEU A 616 5.99 8.64 -9.47
CA LEU A 616 6.46 8.06 -8.21
C LEU A 616 5.33 7.28 -7.50
N LEU A 617 4.11 7.84 -7.46
CA LEU A 617 2.94 7.17 -6.90
C LEU A 617 2.59 5.91 -7.68
N LYS A 618 2.62 5.97 -9.02
CA LYS A 618 2.40 4.80 -9.88
C LYS A 618 3.44 3.71 -9.63
N LYS A 619 4.71 4.07 -9.45
CA LYS A 619 5.78 3.13 -9.09
C LYS A 619 5.58 2.53 -7.70
N LYS A 620 5.18 3.33 -6.70
CA LYS A 620 4.87 2.85 -5.34
C LYS A 620 3.68 1.89 -5.35
N LEU A 621 2.60 2.22 -6.05
CA LEU A 621 1.43 1.36 -6.21
C LEU A 621 1.80 0.02 -6.85
N LEU A 622 2.60 0.03 -7.91
CA LEU A 622 3.05 -1.20 -8.56
C LEU A 622 3.97 -2.03 -7.66
N GLN A 623 4.82 -1.38 -6.86
CA GLN A 623 5.65 -2.05 -5.87
C GLN A 623 4.81 -2.66 -4.74
N GLU A 624 3.74 -2.01 -4.31
CA GLU A 624 2.80 -2.50 -3.31
C GLU A 624 1.99 -3.69 -3.83
N GLN A 625 1.50 -3.62 -5.07
CA GLN A 625 0.86 -4.76 -5.75
C GLN A 625 1.80 -5.97 -5.84
N LEU A 626 3.07 -5.76 -6.16
CA LEU A 626 4.07 -6.83 -6.17
C LEU A 626 4.34 -7.39 -4.76
N ARG A 627 4.32 -6.56 -3.72
CA ARG A 627 4.46 -7.01 -2.32
C ARG A 627 3.23 -7.83 -1.90
N ALA A 628 2.03 -7.37 -2.22
CA ALA A 628 0.78 -8.07 -1.94
C ALA A 628 0.75 -9.44 -2.65
N ALA A 629 1.10 -9.49 -3.94
CA ALA A 629 1.19 -10.73 -4.70
C ALA A 629 2.22 -11.72 -4.11
N LYS A 630 3.36 -11.23 -3.61
CA LYS A 630 4.34 -12.08 -2.91
C LYS A 630 3.81 -12.64 -1.59
N ILE A 631 3.07 -11.84 -0.83
CA ILE A 631 2.44 -12.30 0.43
C ILE A 631 1.38 -13.36 0.12
N GLU A 632 0.55 -13.13 -0.90
CA GLU A 632 -0.47 -14.08 -1.33
C GLU A 632 0.15 -15.39 -1.83
N ALA A 633 1.20 -15.32 -2.65
CA ALA A 633 1.93 -16.51 -3.10
C ALA A 633 2.49 -17.34 -1.92
N ARG A 634 3.04 -16.68 -0.89
CA ARG A 634 3.49 -17.35 0.34
C ARG A 634 2.34 -17.98 1.12
N ARG A 635 1.16 -17.34 1.17
CA ARG A 635 -0.05 -17.90 1.79
C ARG A 635 -0.50 -19.16 1.04
N LEU A 636 -0.60 -19.09 -0.29
CA LEU A 636 -0.96 -20.24 -1.13
C LEU A 636 0.04 -21.39 -1.00
N GLU A 637 1.33 -21.10 -0.89
CA GLU A 637 2.36 -22.12 -0.66
C GLU A 637 2.21 -22.81 0.71
N ARG A 638 1.86 -22.06 1.77
CA ARG A 638 1.55 -22.63 3.09
C ARG A 638 0.33 -23.54 3.03
N VAL A 639 -0.76 -23.08 2.41
CA VAL A 639 -1.97 -23.89 2.21
C VAL A 639 -1.66 -25.17 1.42
N ARG A 640 -0.86 -25.07 0.36
CA ARG A 640 -0.42 -26.24 -0.42
C ARG A 640 0.41 -27.22 0.42
N LYS A 641 1.35 -26.72 1.22
CA LYS A 641 2.18 -27.54 2.12
C LYS A 641 1.33 -28.21 3.21
N GLU A 642 0.33 -27.52 3.74
CA GLU A 642 -0.62 -28.08 4.69
C GLU A 642 -1.49 -29.15 4.05
N ALA A 643 -2.01 -28.91 2.84
CA ALA A 643 -2.76 -29.91 2.08
C ALA A 643 -1.90 -31.16 1.77
N GLU A 644 -0.63 -30.99 1.41
CA GLU A 644 0.30 -32.11 1.18
C GLU A 644 0.57 -32.90 2.48
N LYS A 645 0.75 -32.21 3.61
CA LYS A 645 0.89 -32.86 4.92
C LYS A 645 -0.37 -33.62 5.29
N GLN A 646 -1.55 -33.06 5.05
CA GLN A 646 -2.83 -33.71 5.29
C GLN A 646 -3.00 -34.94 4.40
N ALA A 647 -2.69 -34.84 3.10
CA ALA A 647 -2.73 -35.98 2.19
C ALA A 647 -1.78 -37.11 2.63
N LYS A 648 -0.55 -36.78 3.04
CA LYS A 648 0.40 -37.77 3.59
C LYS A 648 -0.08 -38.38 4.90
N ALA A 649 -0.72 -37.60 5.78
CA ALA A 649 -1.29 -38.10 7.02
C ALA A 649 -2.47 -39.05 6.75
N GLU A 650 -3.34 -38.70 5.80
CA GLU A 650 -4.45 -39.55 5.37
C GLU A 650 -3.96 -40.84 4.72
N GLU A 651 -2.92 -40.77 3.87
CA GLU A 651 -2.31 -41.96 3.28
C GLU A 651 -1.69 -42.88 4.34
N ARG A 652 -1.01 -42.31 5.34
CA ARG A 652 -0.51 -43.08 6.50
C ARG A 652 -1.64 -43.71 7.30
N ALA A 653 -2.74 -42.99 7.52
CA ALA A 653 -3.92 -43.54 8.21
C ALA A 653 -4.53 -44.70 7.41
N LYS A 654 -4.64 -44.57 6.08
CA LYS A 654 -5.08 -45.66 5.20
C LYS A 654 -4.12 -46.85 5.22
N GLN A 655 -2.81 -46.61 5.24
CA GLN A 655 -1.81 -47.67 5.37
C GLN A 655 -1.92 -48.38 6.73
N GLN A 656 -2.12 -47.64 7.83
CA GLN A 656 -2.34 -48.21 9.15
C GLN A 656 -3.63 -49.02 9.20
N GLN A 657 -4.72 -48.54 8.59
CA GLN A 657 -5.98 -49.29 8.48
C GLN A 657 -5.78 -50.59 7.68
N ARG A 658 -5.09 -50.54 6.54
CA ARG A 658 -4.77 -51.74 5.74
C ARG A 658 -3.90 -52.72 6.52
N ALA A 659 -2.88 -52.24 7.23
CA ALA A 659 -2.01 -53.06 8.06
C ALA A 659 -2.80 -53.70 9.22
N HIS A 660 -3.67 -52.95 9.87
CA HIS A 660 -4.56 -53.46 10.92
C HIS A 660 -5.54 -54.50 10.36
N GLU A 661 -6.09 -54.29 9.18
CA GLU A 661 -6.96 -55.27 8.51
C GLU A 661 -6.21 -56.53 8.09
N GLN A 662 -4.99 -56.40 7.58
CA GLN A 662 -4.11 -57.52 7.26
C GLN A 662 -3.72 -58.29 8.52
N ALA A 663 -3.35 -57.60 9.60
CA ALA A 663 -3.07 -58.22 10.90
C ALA A 663 -4.31 -58.95 11.45
N ARG A 664 -5.50 -58.37 11.30
CA ARG A 664 -6.77 -59.02 11.67
C ARG A 664 -7.04 -60.28 10.83
N LYS A 665 -6.78 -60.23 9.52
CA LYS A 665 -6.91 -61.39 8.61
C LYS A 665 -5.88 -62.48 8.96
N GLN A 666 -4.62 -62.11 9.19
CA GLN A 666 -3.58 -63.04 9.63
C GLN A 666 -3.90 -63.64 11.00
N ALA A 667 -4.43 -62.87 11.95
CA ALA A 667 -4.88 -63.38 13.24
C ALA A 667 -6.07 -64.35 13.09
N GLN A 668 -7.01 -64.06 12.16
CA GLN A 668 -8.09 -65.00 11.83
C GLN A 668 -7.57 -66.27 11.15
N GLU A 669 -6.58 -66.18 10.26
CA GLU A 669 -5.97 -67.33 9.61
C GLU A 669 -5.11 -68.16 10.57
N GLN A 670 -4.35 -67.52 11.46
CA GLN A 670 -3.66 -68.19 12.55
C GLN A 670 -4.65 -68.87 13.49
N ALA A 671 -5.77 -68.22 13.83
CA ALA A 671 -6.86 -68.85 14.59
C ALA A 671 -7.53 -70.01 13.82
N ARG A 672 -7.50 -70.01 12.49
CA ARG A 672 -7.96 -71.15 11.66
C ARG A 672 -6.93 -72.28 11.59
N GLN A 673 -5.64 -71.96 11.49
CA GLN A 673 -4.53 -72.92 11.49
C GLN A 673 -4.38 -73.61 12.85
N PHE A 674 -4.52 -72.85 13.94
CA PHE A 674 -4.68 -73.38 15.29
C PHE A 674 -6.14 -73.74 15.52
N HIS A 675 -6.60 -74.80 14.84
CA HIS A 675 -7.86 -75.47 15.14
C HIS A 675 -7.73 -76.19 16.49
N TYR A 676 -7.68 -75.45 17.60
CA TYR A 676 -8.27 -75.93 18.83
C TYR A 676 -9.79 -75.82 18.65
N PRO A 677 -10.57 -76.86 18.98
CA PRO A 677 -12.02 -76.75 19.03
C PRO A 677 -12.42 -75.91 20.24
N SER A 678 -12.11 -74.61 20.21
CA SER A 678 -12.77 -73.62 21.03
C SER A 678 -13.84 -73.00 20.16
N ALA A 679 -15.00 -73.66 20.18
CA ALA A 679 -16.24 -72.91 20.20
C ALA A 679 -16.02 -71.65 21.07
N PRO A 680 -16.55 -70.48 20.70
CA PRO A 680 -16.75 -69.49 21.74
C PRO A 680 -17.54 -70.23 22.81
N GLN A 681 -17.01 -70.30 24.04
CA GLN A 681 -17.88 -70.29 25.19
C GLN A 681 -18.72 -69.02 25.00
N ARG A 682 -19.81 -69.19 24.24
CA ARG A 682 -21.05 -68.51 24.49
C ARG A 682 -21.25 -68.81 25.96
N TRP A 683 -20.86 -67.84 26.80
CA TRP A 683 -21.21 -67.82 28.21
C TRP A 683 -22.61 -68.38 28.27
N PRO A 684 -22.89 -69.41 29.09
CA PRO A 684 -24.24 -69.91 29.20
C PRO A 684 -25.11 -68.68 29.37
N SER A 685 -25.95 -68.42 28.35
CA SER A 685 -26.98 -67.40 28.43
C SER A 685 -27.94 -67.99 29.43
N TYR A 686 -27.59 -67.88 30.71
CA TYR A 686 -28.53 -68.08 31.77
C TYR A 686 -29.60 -67.05 31.47
N ASN A 687 -30.73 -67.54 30.97
CA ASN A 687 -31.98 -66.82 30.87
C ASN A 687 -32.40 -66.44 32.29
N HIS A 688 -31.68 -65.53 32.91
CA HIS A 688 -32.15 -64.84 34.09
C HIS A 688 -33.04 -63.72 33.58
N ARG A 689 -34.35 -63.90 33.83
CA ARG A 689 -35.30 -62.79 34.00
C ARG A 689 -34.54 -61.58 34.55
N PRO A 690 -34.68 -60.36 33.99
CA PRO A 690 -33.96 -59.20 34.49
C PRO A 690 -34.25 -59.07 36.00
N LEU A 691 -33.23 -59.32 36.81
CA LEU A 691 -33.35 -59.21 38.26
C LEU A 691 -33.70 -57.77 38.58
N THR A 692 -34.67 -57.58 39.46
CA THR A 692 -34.89 -56.27 40.08
C THR A 692 -33.70 -55.94 40.99
N TYR A 693 -33.49 -54.66 41.31
CA TYR A 693 -32.42 -54.25 42.22
C TYR A 693 -32.49 -54.97 43.57
N GLN A 694 -33.71 -55.25 44.05
CA GLN A 694 -33.95 -55.95 45.31
C GLN A 694 -33.57 -57.44 45.24
N GLU A 695 -33.95 -58.16 44.19
CA GLU A 695 -33.56 -59.57 43.98
C GLU A 695 -32.04 -59.70 43.82
N TYR A 696 -31.39 -58.70 43.20
CA TYR A 696 -29.92 -58.62 43.09
C TYR A 696 -29.25 -58.42 44.47
N GLU A 697 -29.77 -57.52 45.31
CA GLU A 697 -29.28 -57.30 46.67
C GLU A 697 -29.42 -58.56 47.55
N GLU A 698 -30.56 -59.25 47.45
CA GLU A 698 -30.80 -60.50 48.17
C GLU A 698 -29.82 -61.60 47.73
N SER A 699 -29.61 -61.75 46.42
CA SER A 699 -28.64 -62.70 45.86
C SER A 699 -27.20 -62.38 46.28
N TRP A 700 -26.84 -61.10 46.31
CA TRP A 700 -25.54 -60.64 46.79
C TRP A 700 -25.36 -60.94 48.28
N ASN A 701 -26.38 -60.69 49.10
CA ASN A 701 -26.34 -60.96 50.54
C ASN A 701 -26.26 -62.46 50.83
N VAL A 702 -27.01 -63.30 50.10
CA VAL A 702 -26.91 -64.77 50.22
C VAL A 702 -25.51 -65.26 49.89
N MET A 703 -24.90 -64.74 48.82
CA MET A 703 -23.52 -65.11 48.44
C MET A 703 -22.49 -64.64 49.46
N ASN A 704 -22.66 -63.44 50.02
CA ASN A 704 -21.78 -62.87 51.03
C ASN A 704 -21.95 -63.53 52.42
N SER A 705 -23.16 -63.99 52.75
CA SER A 705 -23.48 -64.72 53.98
C SER A 705 -23.18 -66.23 53.90
N SER A 706 -22.92 -66.77 52.71
CA SER A 706 -22.52 -68.16 52.52
C SER A 706 -21.17 -68.46 53.19
N ARG A 707 -21.01 -69.66 53.78
CA ARG A 707 -19.88 -70.02 54.66
C ARG A 707 -18.53 -69.80 53.98
N LYS A 708 -17.55 -69.30 54.75
CA LYS A 708 -16.16 -68.95 54.36
C LYS A 708 -15.26 -70.14 53.92
N GLY A 709 -15.81 -71.14 53.24
CA GLY A 709 -15.05 -72.29 52.74
C GLY A 709 -15.54 -72.86 51.41
N SER A 710 -16.63 -72.33 50.84
CA SER A 710 -17.12 -72.72 49.53
C SER A 710 -16.38 -71.94 48.44
N SER A 711 -15.75 -72.67 47.51
CA SER A 711 -15.15 -72.09 46.30
C SER A 711 -16.26 -71.44 45.47
N LEU A 712 -16.14 -70.13 45.24
CA LEU A 712 -17.02 -69.37 44.36
C LEU A 712 -16.51 -69.50 42.93
N GLY A 713 -17.36 -70.01 42.04
CA GLY A 713 -17.16 -69.98 40.60
C GLY A 713 -17.79 -68.74 39.97
N TYR A 714 -17.57 -68.56 38.67
CA TYR A 714 -18.11 -67.40 37.94
C TYR A 714 -19.64 -67.30 38.00
N ALA A 715 -20.35 -68.44 38.04
CA ALA A 715 -21.81 -68.49 38.07
C ALA A 715 -22.43 -68.16 39.44
N ASP A 716 -21.64 -68.28 40.52
CA ASP A 716 -22.12 -68.00 41.89
C ASP A 716 -22.14 -66.50 42.19
N ILE A 717 -21.50 -65.69 41.35
CA ILE A 717 -21.47 -64.25 41.49
C ILE A 717 -22.71 -63.66 40.81
N PRO A 718 -23.60 -62.96 41.55
CA PRO A 718 -24.74 -62.28 40.97
C PRO A 718 -24.24 -61.05 40.23
N TRP A 719 -23.99 -61.20 38.94
CA TRP A 719 -23.54 -60.12 38.07
C TRP A 719 -24.71 -59.17 37.77
N PRO A 720 -24.48 -57.84 37.77
CA PRO A 720 -25.50 -56.90 37.36
C PRO A 720 -25.77 -57.00 35.84
N PRO A 721 -26.96 -56.60 35.36
CA PRO A 721 -27.34 -56.73 33.96
C PRO A 721 -26.45 -55.88 33.05
N ALA A 722 -26.11 -56.44 31.89
CA ALA A 722 -25.29 -55.76 30.90
C ALA A 722 -25.98 -54.47 30.43
N GLY A 723 -25.32 -53.32 30.65
CA GLY A 723 -25.80 -51.99 30.23
C GLY A 723 -26.43 -51.13 31.32
N ASN A 724 -26.91 -51.72 32.44
CA ASN A 724 -27.39 -50.98 33.61
C ASN A 724 -26.77 -51.53 34.90
N PRO A 725 -25.46 -51.30 35.14
CA PRO A 725 -24.76 -51.86 36.30
C PRO A 725 -25.23 -51.27 37.64
N LEU A 726 -26.02 -50.19 37.60
CA LEU A 726 -26.51 -49.47 38.78
C LEU A 726 -28.00 -49.72 39.07
N PHE A 727 -28.70 -50.45 38.18
CA PHE A 727 -30.16 -50.60 38.23
C PHE A 727 -30.87 -49.25 38.43
N ILE A 728 -30.42 -48.22 37.69
CA ILE A 728 -31.08 -46.91 37.70
C ILE A 728 -32.34 -47.03 36.86
N GLU A 729 -33.48 -46.74 37.49
CA GLU A 729 -34.78 -46.69 36.84
C GLU A 729 -35.16 -45.23 36.54
N SER A 730 -36.01 -45.01 35.53
CA SER A 730 -36.36 -43.64 35.07
C SER A 730 -37.11 -42.81 36.11
N GLY A 731 -37.54 -43.41 37.23
CA GLY A 731 -38.17 -42.73 38.37
C GLY A 731 -37.27 -42.53 39.60
N ASP A 732 -36.00 -42.96 39.57
CA ASP A 732 -35.09 -42.82 40.72
C ASP A 732 -34.69 -41.35 40.92
N THR A 733 -34.80 -40.83 42.16
CA THR A 733 -34.28 -39.50 42.50
C THR A 733 -32.75 -39.48 42.50
N PHE A 734 -32.16 -38.30 42.34
CA PHE A 734 -30.70 -38.14 42.31
C PHE A 734 -29.99 -38.71 43.54
N GLU A 735 -30.59 -38.59 44.74
CA GLU A 735 -30.04 -39.17 45.97
C GLU A 735 -30.02 -40.70 45.94
N VAL A 736 -31.07 -41.32 45.38
CA VAL A 736 -31.16 -42.78 45.22
C VAL A 736 -30.12 -43.26 44.21
N GLN A 737 -29.96 -42.57 43.08
CA GLN A 737 -28.94 -42.87 42.07
C GLN A 737 -27.53 -42.75 42.67
N LYS A 738 -27.25 -41.68 43.44
CA LYS A 738 -25.97 -41.48 44.13
C LYS A 738 -25.69 -42.55 45.19
N ARG A 739 -26.72 -43.03 45.90
CA ARG A 739 -26.61 -44.13 46.86
C ARG A 739 -26.31 -45.46 46.16
N LYS A 740 -27.07 -45.83 45.13
CA LYS A 740 -26.84 -47.04 44.31
C LYS A 740 -25.44 -47.03 43.68
N LEU A 741 -24.99 -45.89 43.16
CA LEU A 741 -23.65 -45.68 42.63
C LEU A 741 -22.54 -45.92 43.67
N ARG A 742 -22.71 -45.37 44.88
CA ARG A 742 -21.73 -45.56 45.97
C ARG A 742 -21.63 -47.04 46.37
N ILE A 743 -22.75 -47.74 46.46
CA ILE A 743 -22.79 -49.17 46.80
C ILE A 743 -22.10 -49.99 45.70
N ALA A 744 -22.40 -49.72 44.43
CA ALA A 744 -21.77 -50.40 43.30
C ALA A 744 -20.25 -50.17 43.23
N LEU A 745 -19.78 -48.94 43.48
CA LEU A 745 -18.34 -48.63 43.55
C LEU A 745 -17.66 -49.40 44.68
N LEU A 746 -18.29 -49.49 45.85
CA LEU A 746 -17.71 -50.21 46.98
C LEU A 746 -17.62 -51.72 46.73
N ARG A 747 -18.60 -52.29 46.01
CA ARG A 747 -18.66 -53.73 45.73
C ARG A 747 -17.75 -54.15 44.58
N TRP A 748 -17.73 -53.38 43.49
CA TRP A 748 -17.04 -53.78 42.26
C TRP A 748 -15.65 -53.16 42.11
N HIS A 749 -15.20 -52.30 43.02
CA HIS A 749 -13.80 -51.86 43.02
C HIS A 749 -12.87 -53.08 43.14
N PRO A 750 -11.85 -53.24 42.27
CA PRO A 750 -11.05 -54.46 42.18
C PRO A 750 -10.48 -54.88 43.53
N ASP A 751 -9.88 -53.96 44.29
CA ASP A 751 -9.30 -54.27 45.59
C ASP A 751 -10.34 -54.69 46.64
N LYS A 752 -11.52 -54.05 46.65
CA LYS A 752 -12.57 -54.35 47.63
C LYS A 752 -13.29 -55.65 47.30
N PHE A 753 -13.53 -55.88 46.01
CA PHE A 753 -14.09 -57.13 45.51
C PHE A 753 -13.16 -58.31 45.84
N MET A 754 -11.85 -58.16 45.59
CA MET A 754 -10.86 -59.18 45.93
C MET A 754 -10.71 -59.37 47.44
N ALA A 755 -10.88 -58.33 48.26
CA ALA A 755 -10.89 -58.49 49.71
C ALA A 755 -12.11 -59.29 50.23
N ILE A 756 -13.26 -59.19 49.55
CA ILE A 756 -14.51 -59.87 49.96
C ILE A 756 -14.57 -61.30 49.41
N CYS A 757 -14.22 -61.49 48.14
CA CYS A 757 -14.40 -62.75 47.41
C CYS A 757 -13.08 -63.48 47.11
N GLY A 758 -11.92 -62.81 47.14
CA GLY A 758 -10.67 -63.29 46.54
C GLY A 758 -10.10 -64.57 47.16
N GLU A 759 -10.25 -64.80 48.46
CA GLU A 759 -9.85 -66.06 49.12
C GLU A 759 -10.77 -67.23 48.75
N ARG A 760 -11.99 -66.95 48.28
CA ARG A 760 -13.00 -67.94 47.90
C ARG A 760 -12.98 -68.24 46.39
N LEU A 761 -12.29 -67.46 45.57
CA LEU A 761 -12.28 -67.68 44.12
C LEU A 761 -11.43 -68.90 43.75
N GLY A 762 -12.02 -69.85 43.03
CA GLY A 762 -11.30 -71.00 42.48
C GLY A 762 -10.22 -70.57 41.47
N SER A 763 -9.11 -71.31 41.39
CA SER A 763 -7.94 -70.94 40.56
C SER A 763 -8.25 -70.84 39.06
N VAL A 764 -9.27 -71.55 38.57
CA VAL A 764 -9.64 -71.60 37.15
C VAL A 764 -10.39 -70.34 36.71
N ASP A 765 -11.32 -69.83 37.54
CA ASP A 765 -12.18 -68.70 37.18
C ASP A 765 -11.65 -67.35 37.69
N ARG A 766 -10.63 -67.35 38.53
CA ARG A 766 -10.11 -66.16 39.22
C ARG A 766 -9.79 -65.01 38.28
N GLU A 767 -9.06 -65.28 37.20
CA GLU A 767 -8.64 -64.23 36.26
C GLU A 767 -9.83 -63.65 35.46
N SER A 768 -10.78 -64.52 35.09
CA SER A 768 -12.01 -64.12 34.39
C SER A 768 -12.92 -63.26 35.27
N ILE A 769 -13.09 -63.66 36.54
CA ILE A 769 -13.86 -62.93 37.54
C ILE A 769 -13.22 -61.57 37.84
N GLU A 770 -11.89 -61.54 38.03
CA GLU A 770 -11.15 -60.30 38.29
C GLU A 770 -11.26 -59.32 37.11
N THR A 771 -11.14 -59.83 35.88
CA THR A 771 -11.28 -59.02 34.67
C THR A 771 -12.68 -58.44 34.54
N GLN A 772 -13.72 -59.23 34.81
CA GLN A 772 -15.11 -58.78 34.77
C GLN A 772 -15.42 -57.76 35.87
N ALA A 773 -14.90 -57.97 37.09
CA ALA A 773 -15.02 -57.00 38.19
C ALA A 773 -14.34 -55.66 37.84
N LYS A 774 -13.13 -55.69 37.25
CA LYS A 774 -12.43 -54.49 36.75
C LYS A 774 -13.25 -53.76 35.68
N HIS A 775 -13.84 -54.52 34.75
CA HIS A 775 -14.68 -53.93 33.70
C HIS A 775 -15.92 -53.25 34.27
N LEU A 776 -16.60 -53.88 35.22
CA LEU A 776 -17.75 -53.29 35.92
C LEU A 776 -17.36 -52.05 36.73
N ALA A 777 -16.22 -52.07 37.42
CA ALA A 777 -15.70 -50.90 38.13
C ALA A 777 -15.52 -49.70 37.19
N GLN A 778 -14.93 -49.93 36.01
CA GLN A 778 -14.75 -48.88 35.00
C GLN A 778 -16.08 -48.36 34.47
N GLN A 779 -17.05 -49.24 34.19
CA GLN A 779 -18.39 -48.82 33.78
C GLN A 779 -19.04 -47.96 34.86
N VAL A 780 -19.00 -48.39 36.12
CA VAL A 780 -19.58 -47.63 37.25
C VAL A 780 -18.90 -46.26 37.42
N ILE A 781 -17.58 -46.15 37.22
CA ILE A 781 -16.86 -44.86 37.25
C ILE A 781 -17.31 -43.95 36.09
N GLN A 782 -17.50 -44.50 34.88
CA GLN A 782 -18.02 -43.72 33.75
C GLN A 782 -19.44 -43.22 34.03
N TRP A 783 -20.29 -44.05 34.65
CA TRP A 783 -21.63 -43.64 35.08
C TRP A 783 -21.58 -42.53 36.15
N LYS A 784 -20.65 -42.61 37.11
CA LYS A 784 -20.41 -41.53 38.08
C LYS A 784 -20.10 -40.21 37.38
N SER A 785 -19.15 -40.22 36.45
CA SER A 785 -18.78 -39.01 35.72
C SER A 785 -19.93 -38.42 34.90
N ARG A 786 -20.81 -39.26 34.33
CA ARG A 786 -22.02 -38.81 33.64
C ARG A 786 -23.04 -38.20 34.60
N LEU A 787 -23.24 -38.81 35.76
CA LEU A 787 -24.16 -38.30 36.80
C LEU A 787 -23.64 -37.02 37.48
N GLU A 788 -22.34 -36.75 37.49
CA GLU A 788 -21.77 -35.50 38.01
C GLU A 788 -21.81 -34.36 36.97
N GLN A 789 -21.99 -34.68 35.69
CA GLN A 789 -22.08 -33.71 34.59
C GLN A 789 -23.53 -33.32 34.22
N ALA A 790 -24.50 -34.18 34.54
CA ALA A 790 -25.93 -33.92 34.41
C ALA A 790 -26.48 -33.28 35.69
#